data_AF-A0A5C6GEJ2-F1
#
_entry.id   AF-A0A5C6GEJ2-F1
#
_cell.length_a   1.000
_cell.length_b   1.000
_cell.length_c   1.000
_cell.angle_alpha   90.00
_cell.angle_beta   90.00
_cell.angle_gamma   90.00
#
_symmetry.space_group_name_H-M   'P 1'
#
loop_
_entity.id
_entity.type
_entity.pdbx_description
1 polymer ?
#
loop_
_entity_poly.entity_id
_entity_poly.type
_entity_poly.pdbx_seq_one_letter_code
_entity_poly.pdbx_strand_id
1 'polypeptide(L)'
;MAKKRCKTKKMASAGDTKTTSNTGSDVENYDMNTSQRRLMEQGFHPAVTSSTPEEVERKWLSRIDPLIDRVTLEQFMRQRKGLADESAVTPRHLTTAMLLFRSEIQPNRAAKQTTGTGDNTLATILNTVDVGGEIANRVFRQGWKSVLNAAVTSSATWEAVANSAKIWDFNASGLRADGSSGVFLAVTPECTIEELNTASGIDPYGLGSAISLSGWSTKAIKYEREIYLSIYLIYNRIMRKSHGGEAYKQKRKAEKIIPVDFMTQEILSAVKNIREIKGIWGTSPFVRNFQNQLFRPSAIFAATRLRRMLNHISQQRTALRVLYFEKIPFLDRRMIAVILRECPNVCMVGIYDCPLIHFGDVLCLIDLIYEVNHGRREAGFPEITAFDFYPRYNHGTPFQSATSATYGLTWGPHKLDVVQRGFFNIILKGFMKAKKMNLGLLFDKDKAFCEYLDRVPCYPLAVPIFLDALHRFCEARDEDSKTKAMYDLLKPVRLGLDRWIEYDQQTRYVFRMRQNLVFCSSCGYETLEEFYSALARDSRPHRRVCAGCILQRWLDEEADHLKGYKKQALNTLYPDWNGLDFNNDAPMPQVAKGMIRLRSTVSVRPNINCTTVDHEGVMYTRQVMLDLLRDNKIHWDSLKRLPKLVELLSNGTIWGDFYNKCNNLDVYGRAVRCVAEQDEQREEKSSFIRSRFDGGMPDTDEELQRPARGVVGIPCHDLDSAVMFYAGLTTKGWGAREQPAEKHCYLAEKLEDAFW
;
A
#
# COMPACT_ATOMS: atom_id res chain seq x y z
N MET A 1 -3.83 57.79 54.61
CA MET A 1 -4.17 58.05 56.02
C MET A 1 -5.33 57.15 56.42
N ALA A 2 -5.19 56.53 57.59
CA ALA A 2 -6.04 55.47 58.11
C ALA A 2 -7.42 55.94 58.59
N LYS A 3 -8.43 55.05 58.56
CA LYS A 3 -9.10 54.55 59.78
C LYS A 3 -10.01 53.35 59.51
N LYS A 4 -9.75 52.30 60.30
CA LYS A 4 -10.52 51.06 60.50
C LYS A 4 -11.70 51.28 61.46
N ARG A 5 -12.55 50.25 61.54
CA ARG A 5 -13.43 49.75 62.64
C ARG A 5 -14.93 50.02 62.45
N CYS A 6 -15.88 49.15 62.81
CA CYS A 6 -15.86 47.80 63.39
C CYS A 6 -17.23 47.11 63.18
N LYS A 7 -17.24 45.79 63.42
CA LYS A 7 -18.33 44.78 63.30
C LYS A 7 -19.56 45.01 64.20
N THR A 8 -20.70 44.42 63.83
CA THR A 8 -21.50 43.53 64.73
C THR A 8 -22.47 42.61 63.96
N LYS A 9 -22.60 41.36 64.46
CA LYS A 9 -23.53 40.26 64.08
C LYS A 9 -24.99 40.62 64.53
N LYS A 10 -26.10 39.97 64.16
CA LYS A 10 -26.42 38.52 64.10
C LYS A 10 -27.92 38.33 63.73
N MET A 11 -28.24 37.12 63.25
CA MET A 11 -29.51 36.35 63.33
C MET A 11 -30.57 36.46 62.23
N ALA A 12 -31.05 35.26 61.92
CA ALA A 12 -31.87 34.82 60.82
C ALA A 12 -33.36 34.81 61.16
N SER A 13 -34.21 34.88 60.13
CA SER A 13 -35.53 34.25 60.12
C SER A 13 -35.80 33.67 58.74
N ALA A 14 -36.15 32.38 58.73
CA ALA A 14 -36.60 31.62 57.57
C ALA A 14 -37.99 32.09 57.11
N GLY A 15 -38.25 31.95 55.80
CA GLY A 15 -39.57 32.14 55.20
C GLY A 15 -39.50 31.86 53.69
N ASP A 16 -40.07 30.72 53.31
CA ASP A 16 -40.03 30.09 51.99
C ASP A 16 -40.34 30.99 50.80
N THR A 17 -39.54 30.86 49.74
CA THR A 17 -40.04 30.98 48.36
C THR A 17 -39.39 29.89 47.52
N LYS A 18 -40.24 28.97 47.03
CA LYS A 18 -39.90 27.94 46.05
C LYS A 18 -39.29 28.60 44.81
N THR A 19 -37.98 28.44 44.62
CA THR A 19 -37.34 28.68 43.32
C THR A 19 -37.15 27.33 42.65
N THR A 20 -37.91 27.14 41.59
CA THR A 20 -37.83 26.05 40.62
C THR A 20 -36.41 25.90 40.07
N SER A 21 -35.89 24.68 40.20
CA SER A 21 -34.99 23.97 39.28
C SER A 21 -34.28 24.82 38.20
N ASN A 22 -32.99 25.05 38.39
CA ASN A 22 -32.03 25.00 37.29
C ASN A 22 -31.02 23.92 37.66
N THR A 23 -31.37 22.67 37.34
CA THR A 23 -30.38 21.61 37.15
C THR A 23 -29.50 22.06 35.99
N GLY A 24 -28.41 22.77 36.30
CA GLY A 24 -27.28 22.85 35.39
C GLY A 24 -26.87 21.42 35.10
N SER A 25 -26.98 21.02 33.84
CA SER A 25 -26.36 19.78 33.38
C SER A 25 -24.86 19.93 33.61
N ASP A 26 -24.34 19.30 34.67
CA ASP A 26 -22.92 19.00 34.80
C ASP A 26 -22.52 18.16 33.60
N VAL A 27 -22.02 18.82 32.55
CA VAL A 27 -21.43 18.15 31.40
C VAL A 27 -20.11 17.56 31.90
N GLU A 28 -20.09 16.26 32.19
CA GLU A 28 -18.87 15.55 32.57
C GLU A 28 -17.73 15.86 31.60
N ASN A 29 -16.60 16.21 32.18
CA ASN A 29 -15.39 16.53 31.45
C ASN A 29 -14.85 15.28 30.70
N TYR A 30 -15.00 15.18 29.37
CA TYR A 30 -14.51 14.06 28.52
C TYR A 30 -13.04 14.13 28.00
N ASP A 31 -12.03 13.80 28.82
CA ASP A 31 -10.59 13.95 28.49
C ASP A 31 -9.95 12.63 28.04
N MET A 32 -8.62 12.61 27.89
CA MET A 32 -7.84 11.40 27.62
C MET A 32 -8.17 10.25 28.57
N ASN A 33 -8.35 10.53 29.87
CA ASN A 33 -8.62 9.51 30.89
C ASN A 33 -10.07 9.00 30.77
N THR A 34 -11.01 9.89 30.53
CA THR A 34 -12.42 9.57 30.37
C THR A 34 -12.67 8.81 29.05
N SER A 35 -12.01 9.23 27.97
CA SER A 35 -11.96 8.52 26.69
C SER A 35 -11.39 7.10 26.86
N GLN A 36 -10.30 6.97 27.63
CA GLN A 36 -9.71 5.67 27.90
C GLN A 36 -10.63 4.78 28.73
N ARG A 37 -11.24 5.33 29.80
CA ARG A 37 -12.20 4.61 30.63
C ARG A 37 -13.38 4.12 29.81
N ARG A 38 -13.94 4.98 28.95
CA ARG A 38 -15.02 4.62 28.02
C ARG A 38 -14.62 3.44 27.13
N LEU A 39 -13.40 3.47 26.58
CA LEU A 39 -12.90 2.39 25.74
C LEU A 39 -12.79 1.06 26.52
N MET A 40 -12.36 1.09 27.77
CA MET A 40 -12.25 -0.12 28.60
C MET A 40 -13.62 -0.67 29.00
N GLU A 41 -14.55 0.20 29.37
CA GLU A 41 -15.90 -0.20 29.82
C GLU A 41 -16.79 -0.67 28.67
N GLN A 42 -16.75 0.03 27.53
CA GLN A 42 -17.69 -0.19 26.43
C GLN A 42 -17.08 -0.98 25.26
N GLY A 43 -15.75 -1.10 25.21
CA GLY A 43 -15.05 -1.72 24.10
C GLY A 43 -15.12 -0.91 22.80
N PHE A 44 -14.82 -1.59 21.69
CA PHE A 44 -14.92 -1.04 20.34
C PHE A 44 -16.29 -1.28 19.74
N HIS A 45 -16.68 -0.44 18.78
CA HIS A 45 -17.85 -0.66 17.95
C HIS A 45 -17.82 -2.05 17.26
N PRO A 46 -18.92 -2.83 17.27
CA PRO A 46 -18.95 -4.22 16.75
C PRO A 46 -18.54 -4.37 15.28
N ALA A 47 -18.76 -3.33 14.46
CA ALA A 47 -18.37 -3.31 13.06
C ALA A 47 -16.84 -3.19 12.86
N VAL A 48 -16.10 -2.78 13.89
CA VAL A 48 -14.63 -2.63 13.83
C VAL A 48 -13.96 -3.92 14.29
N THR A 49 -14.27 -4.36 15.51
CA THR A 49 -13.73 -5.60 16.07
C THR A 49 -14.63 -6.10 17.20
N SER A 50 -14.59 -7.41 17.44
CA SER A 50 -15.19 -8.01 18.64
C SER A 50 -14.15 -8.28 19.74
N SER A 51 -12.88 -7.94 19.49
CA SER A 51 -11.81 -8.17 20.46
C SER A 51 -11.80 -7.05 21.50
N THR A 52 -11.44 -7.37 22.74
CA THR A 52 -11.23 -6.34 23.78
C THR A 52 -9.95 -5.53 23.49
N PRO A 53 -9.76 -4.34 24.11
CA PRO A 53 -8.51 -3.58 23.98
C PRO A 53 -7.26 -4.39 24.32
N GLU A 54 -7.31 -5.23 25.36
CA GLU A 54 -6.23 -6.12 25.77
C GLU A 54 -5.95 -7.23 24.74
N GLU A 55 -6.99 -7.80 24.14
CA GLU A 55 -6.83 -8.80 23.08
C GLU A 55 -6.22 -8.20 21.81
N VAL A 56 -6.59 -6.95 21.48
CA VAL A 56 -5.98 -6.19 20.38
C VAL A 56 -4.48 -5.97 20.66
N GLU A 57 -4.13 -5.51 21.86
CA GLU A 57 -2.72 -5.36 22.27
C GLU A 57 -1.97 -6.69 22.17
N ARG A 58 -2.54 -7.78 22.71
CA ARG A 58 -1.90 -9.10 22.71
C ARG A 58 -1.66 -9.62 21.29
N LYS A 59 -2.65 -9.47 20.40
CA LYS A 59 -2.53 -9.82 18.98
C LYS A 59 -1.43 -9.00 18.30
N TRP A 60 -1.39 -7.70 18.59
CA TRP A 60 -0.38 -6.80 18.03
C TRP A 60 1.04 -7.18 18.46
N LEU A 61 1.27 -7.41 19.76
CA LEU A 61 2.57 -7.85 20.29
C LEU A 61 3.01 -9.19 19.67
N SER A 62 2.12 -10.20 19.69
CA SER A 62 2.44 -11.54 19.15
C SER A 62 2.85 -11.54 17.67
N ARG A 63 2.41 -10.53 16.91
CA ARG A 63 2.72 -10.36 15.50
C ARG A 63 4.04 -9.61 15.28
N ILE A 64 4.41 -8.72 16.20
CA ILE A 64 5.58 -7.85 16.05
C ILE A 64 6.84 -8.50 16.59
N ASP A 65 6.74 -9.30 17.66
CA ASP A 65 7.89 -10.00 18.27
C ASP A 65 8.82 -10.67 17.23
N PRO A 66 8.35 -11.47 16.24
CA PRO A 66 9.23 -12.09 15.26
C PRO A 66 9.79 -11.13 14.19
N LEU A 67 9.27 -9.91 14.09
CA LEU A 67 9.66 -8.91 13.08
C LEU A 67 10.72 -7.93 13.60
N ILE A 68 10.85 -7.79 14.92
CA ILE A 68 11.87 -6.99 15.60
C ILE A 68 13.21 -7.72 15.57
N ASP A 69 13.21 -9.00 15.95
CA ASP A 69 14.44 -9.82 16.03
C ASP A 69 14.80 -10.45 14.68
N ARG A 70 15.27 -9.61 13.74
CA ARG A 70 15.71 -10.10 12.42
C ARG A 70 17.05 -10.83 12.52
N VAL A 71 17.19 -11.84 11.68
CA VAL A 71 18.48 -12.55 11.50
C VAL A 71 19.55 -11.61 10.93
N THR A 72 20.82 -11.87 11.25
CA THR A 72 21.94 -11.11 10.66
C THR A 72 22.05 -11.36 9.16
N LEU A 73 22.70 -10.47 8.41
CA LEU A 73 22.97 -10.69 6.97
C LEU A 73 23.70 -12.01 6.74
N GLU A 74 24.68 -12.36 7.58
CA GLU A 74 25.39 -13.64 7.46
C GLU A 74 24.47 -14.84 7.68
N GLN A 75 23.60 -14.80 8.70
CA GLN A 75 22.64 -15.86 8.97
C GLN A 75 21.60 -15.96 7.85
N PHE A 76 21.09 -14.83 7.37
CA PHE A 76 20.19 -14.77 6.22
C PHE A 76 20.83 -15.40 4.99
N MET A 77 22.09 -15.04 4.69
CA MET A 77 22.85 -15.61 3.58
C MET A 77 23.15 -17.10 3.81
N ARG A 78 23.40 -17.55 5.04
CA ARG A 78 23.60 -18.99 5.37
C ARG A 78 22.32 -19.81 5.23
N GLN A 79 21.17 -19.31 5.72
CA GLN A 79 19.84 -19.91 5.49
C GLN A 79 19.53 -20.01 3.99
N ARG A 80 20.04 -19.05 3.23
CA ARG A 80 20.01 -19.04 1.77
C ARG A 80 20.99 -20.04 1.12
N LYS A 81 22.15 -20.33 1.74
CA LYS A 81 23.19 -21.27 1.24
C LYS A 81 23.01 -22.74 1.62
N GLY A 82 22.34 -23.06 2.73
CA GLY A 82 22.43 -24.42 3.29
C GLY A 82 21.26 -24.86 4.16
N LEU A 83 20.41 -25.67 3.56
CA LEU A 83 19.92 -26.92 4.16
C LEU A 83 20.34 -28.03 3.20
N ALA A 84 21.66 -28.27 3.15
CA ALA A 84 22.28 -29.41 2.47
C ALA A 84 22.62 -30.55 3.45
N ASP A 85 22.28 -30.44 4.74
CA ASP A 85 22.40 -31.53 5.71
C ASP A 85 21.11 -31.71 6.51
N GLU A 86 20.63 -32.95 6.43
CA GLU A 86 19.70 -33.68 7.30
C GLU A 86 18.25 -33.16 7.51
N SER A 87 17.33 -33.92 6.91
CA SER A 87 15.97 -34.24 7.40
C SER A 87 14.82 -33.24 7.26
N ALA A 88 15.01 -32.05 6.70
CA ALA A 88 13.90 -31.12 6.48
C ALA A 88 13.91 -30.43 5.12
N VAL A 89 13.91 -31.20 4.02
CA VAL A 89 13.18 -30.72 2.84
C VAL A 89 11.70 -30.93 3.17
N THR A 90 11.13 -30.06 4.02
CA THR A 90 9.72 -29.74 3.91
C THR A 90 9.63 -28.88 2.66
N PRO A 91 9.08 -29.39 1.54
CA PRO A 91 8.67 -28.50 0.46
C PRO A 91 7.76 -27.47 1.11
N ARG A 92 7.87 -26.19 0.71
CA ARG A 92 6.87 -25.19 1.05
C ARG A 92 5.53 -25.68 0.48
N HIS A 93 4.79 -26.46 1.25
CA HIS A 93 3.53 -27.08 0.82
C HIS A 93 2.35 -26.11 0.87
N LEU A 94 2.60 -24.84 1.20
CA LEU A 94 1.66 -23.72 1.21
C LEU A 94 2.56 -22.51 0.87
N THR A 95 2.46 -21.71 -0.20
CA THR A 95 1.37 -21.26 -1.07
C THR A 95 2.01 -20.62 -2.32
N THR A 96 1.57 -20.92 -3.54
CA THR A 96 1.99 -20.15 -4.74
C THR A 96 1.14 -18.88 -4.91
N ALA A 97 0.99 -18.10 -3.82
CA ALA A 97 -0.04 -17.09 -3.57
C ALA A 97 -1.41 -17.66 -3.16
N MET A 98 -2.33 -16.81 -2.67
CA MET A 98 -3.39 -17.09 -1.67
C MET A 98 -4.20 -18.39 -1.80
N LEU A 99 -4.21 -19.04 -2.97
CA LEU A 99 -5.17 -20.07 -3.34
C LEU A 99 -4.66 -21.20 -4.23
N LEU A 100 -3.37 -21.21 -4.56
CA LEU A 100 -2.76 -22.22 -5.40
C LEU A 100 -1.78 -23.07 -4.58
N PHE A 101 -2.19 -24.29 -4.24
CA PHE A 101 -1.29 -25.30 -3.70
C PHE A 101 -0.41 -25.86 -4.83
N ARG A 102 0.88 -26.03 -4.57
CA ARG A 102 1.75 -26.83 -5.45
C ARG A 102 1.58 -28.30 -5.10
N SER A 103 0.75 -28.99 -5.87
CA SER A 103 0.70 -30.46 -5.89
C SER A 103 1.86 -31.06 -6.70
N GLU A 104 2.59 -30.24 -7.48
CA GLU A 104 3.55 -30.66 -8.50
C GLU A 104 4.92 -31.13 -7.98
N ILE A 105 5.16 -31.19 -6.66
CA ILE A 105 6.42 -31.71 -6.08
C ILE A 105 6.09 -32.84 -5.08
N GLN A 106 5.57 -33.95 -5.59
CA GLN A 106 5.79 -35.26 -4.96
C GLN A 106 6.90 -35.97 -5.75
N PRO A 107 8.13 -36.06 -5.23
CA PRO A 107 9.09 -37.00 -5.79
C PRO A 107 8.61 -38.41 -5.46
N ASN A 108 8.09 -39.13 -6.45
CA ASN A 108 8.00 -40.59 -6.55
C ASN A 108 8.10 -41.37 -5.22
N ARG A 109 7.21 -41.12 -4.27
CA ARG A 109 6.79 -42.16 -3.34
C ARG A 109 5.53 -42.70 -3.97
N ALA A 110 5.69 -43.87 -4.60
CA ALA A 110 4.60 -44.70 -5.08
C ALA A 110 3.37 -44.44 -4.21
N ALA A 111 2.32 -43.91 -4.84
CA ALA A 111 1.02 -43.80 -4.22
C ALA A 111 0.69 -45.21 -3.70
N LYS A 112 0.93 -45.44 -2.40
CA LYS A 112 0.15 -46.42 -1.68
C LYS A 112 -1.25 -45.90 -1.87
N GLN A 113 -1.98 -46.56 -2.75
CA GLN A 113 -3.43 -46.52 -2.76
C GLN A 113 -3.85 -46.72 -1.32
N THR A 114 -4.14 -45.63 -0.62
CA THR A 114 -4.91 -45.66 0.61
C THR A 114 -6.30 -46.04 0.14
N THR A 115 -6.50 -47.34 0.06
CA THR A 115 -7.81 -47.97 0.09
C THR A 115 -8.53 -47.46 1.34
N GLY A 116 -9.53 -46.61 1.13
CA GLY A 116 -10.52 -46.28 2.16
C GLY A 116 -10.43 -44.85 2.73
N THR A 117 -11.06 -43.92 2.04
CA THR A 117 -11.87 -42.84 2.65
C THR A 117 -13.02 -42.59 1.69
N GLY A 118 -14.28 -42.67 2.16
CA GLY A 118 -15.45 -42.49 1.31
C GLY A 118 -15.40 -41.21 0.48
N ASP A 119 -15.87 -41.30 -0.77
CA ASP A 119 -15.92 -40.19 -1.71
C ASP A 119 -16.45 -38.94 -1.02
N ASN A 120 -15.65 -37.87 -1.00
CA ASN A 120 -16.09 -36.57 -0.48
C ASN A 120 -17.22 -36.07 -1.41
N THR A 121 -18.45 -36.43 -1.07
CA THR A 121 -19.64 -36.19 -1.88
C THR A 121 -19.81 -34.70 -2.20
N LEU A 122 -19.38 -33.82 -1.29
CA LEU A 122 -19.36 -32.37 -1.51
C LEU A 122 -18.39 -31.96 -2.61
N ALA A 123 -17.16 -32.51 -2.64
CA ALA A 123 -16.21 -32.23 -3.71
C ALA A 123 -16.73 -32.74 -5.07
N THR A 124 -17.39 -33.91 -5.09
CA THR A 124 -18.04 -34.44 -6.30
C THR A 124 -19.15 -33.51 -6.80
N ILE A 125 -19.99 -32.98 -5.90
CA ILE A 125 -21.03 -31.99 -6.25
C ILE A 125 -20.39 -30.70 -6.78
N LEU A 126 -19.34 -30.20 -6.15
CA LEU A 126 -18.65 -28.97 -6.54
C LEU A 126 -17.90 -29.10 -7.87
N ASN A 127 -17.52 -30.31 -8.28
CA ASN A 127 -16.95 -30.54 -9.59
C ASN A 127 -18.00 -30.50 -10.73
N THR A 128 -19.29 -30.44 -10.41
CA THR A 128 -20.31 -30.19 -11.43
C THR A 128 -20.26 -28.74 -11.90
N VAL A 129 -20.22 -28.55 -13.22
CA VAL A 129 -19.87 -27.27 -13.87
C VAL A 129 -20.74 -26.09 -13.42
N ASP A 130 -22.04 -26.30 -13.26
CA ASP A 130 -23.00 -25.25 -12.89
C ASP A 130 -22.94 -24.92 -11.39
N VAL A 131 -22.87 -25.94 -10.53
CA VAL A 131 -22.89 -25.78 -9.08
C VAL A 131 -21.54 -25.24 -8.58
N GLY A 132 -20.43 -25.81 -9.06
CA GLY A 132 -19.08 -25.34 -8.75
C GLY A 132 -18.84 -23.92 -9.19
N GLY A 133 -19.29 -23.58 -10.40
CA GLY A 133 -19.16 -22.23 -10.96
C GLY A 133 -19.91 -21.16 -10.15
N GLU A 134 -21.16 -21.44 -9.75
CA GLU A 134 -21.96 -20.51 -8.96
C GLU A 134 -21.45 -20.40 -7.51
N ILE A 135 -21.01 -21.50 -6.90
CA ILE A 135 -20.42 -21.47 -5.56
C ILE A 135 -19.10 -20.70 -5.57
N ALA A 136 -18.25 -20.89 -6.59
CA ALA A 136 -17.04 -20.10 -6.77
C ALA A 136 -17.37 -18.60 -6.86
N ASN A 137 -18.33 -18.20 -7.70
CA ASN A 137 -18.75 -16.79 -7.79
C ASN A 137 -19.15 -16.24 -6.41
N ARG A 138 -19.89 -17.00 -5.60
CA ARG A 138 -20.35 -16.56 -4.27
C ARG A 138 -19.23 -16.47 -3.25
N VAL A 139 -18.36 -17.47 -3.18
CA VAL A 139 -17.24 -17.51 -2.23
C VAL A 139 -16.24 -16.39 -2.53
N PHE A 140 -15.84 -16.24 -3.78
CA PHE A 140 -14.91 -15.18 -4.19
C PHE A 140 -15.53 -13.79 -4.09
N ARG A 141 -16.83 -13.61 -4.27
CA ARG A 141 -17.47 -12.29 -4.05
C ARG A 141 -17.41 -11.83 -2.59
N GLN A 142 -17.22 -12.73 -1.62
CA GLN A 142 -17.12 -12.39 -0.20
C GLN A 142 -15.75 -11.88 0.24
N GLY A 143 -14.75 -11.85 -0.66
CA GLY A 143 -13.41 -11.35 -0.36
C GLY A 143 -12.44 -12.44 0.10
N TRP A 144 -11.16 -12.06 0.17
CA TRP A 144 -10.02 -12.95 0.36
C TRP A 144 -10.10 -13.78 1.64
N LYS A 145 -10.61 -13.23 2.74
CA LYS A 145 -10.65 -13.92 4.03
C LYS A 145 -11.58 -15.12 3.99
N SER A 146 -12.75 -14.96 3.38
CA SER A 146 -13.70 -16.05 3.18
C SER A 146 -13.10 -17.14 2.31
N VAL A 147 -12.40 -16.73 1.26
CA VAL A 147 -11.74 -17.62 0.32
C VAL A 147 -10.58 -18.38 0.97
N LEU A 148 -9.75 -17.72 1.78
CA LEU A 148 -8.68 -18.33 2.57
C LEU A 148 -9.23 -19.30 3.62
N ASN A 149 -10.28 -18.92 4.35
CA ASN A 149 -10.92 -19.77 5.34
C ASN A 149 -11.49 -21.04 4.69
N ALA A 150 -12.10 -20.92 3.50
CA ALA A 150 -12.55 -22.06 2.72
C ALA A 150 -11.38 -22.98 2.32
N ALA A 151 -10.27 -22.39 1.86
CA ALA A 151 -9.07 -23.13 1.47
C ALA A 151 -8.43 -23.91 2.64
N VAL A 152 -8.38 -23.31 3.84
CA VAL A 152 -7.80 -23.94 5.03
C VAL A 152 -8.69 -25.03 5.61
N THR A 153 -10.01 -24.96 5.39
CA THR A 153 -10.98 -25.91 5.98
C THR A 153 -10.92 -27.30 5.33
N SER A 154 -10.77 -27.38 4.00
CA SER A 154 -10.72 -28.66 3.28
C SER A 154 -10.02 -28.52 1.93
N SER A 155 -8.89 -29.21 1.76
CA SER A 155 -8.10 -29.16 0.52
C SER A 155 -8.84 -29.71 -0.70
N ALA A 156 -9.52 -30.87 -0.56
CA ALA A 156 -10.26 -31.50 -1.66
C ALA A 156 -11.46 -30.66 -2.13
N THR A 157 -12.19 -30.06 -1.18
CA THR A 157 -13.34 -29.18 -1.47
C THR A 157 -12.85 -27.87 -2.10
N TRP A 158 -11.74 -27.33 -1.59
CA TRP A 158 -11.10 -26.15 -2.13
C TRP A 158 -10.63 -26.35 -3.58
N GLU A 159 -9.98 -27.48 -3.87
CA GLU A 159 -9.50 -27.78 -5.22
C GLU A 159 -10.65 -27.79 -6.25
N ALA A 160 -11.81 -28.36 -5.90
CA ALA A 160 -13.00 -28.33 -6.75
C ALA A 160 -13.51 -26.90 -7.01
N VAL A 161 -13.56 -26.05 -5.98
CA VAL A 161 -13.97 -24.63 -6.10
C VAL A 161 -12.94 -23.81 -6.89
N ALA A 162 -11.65 -24.03 -6.64
CA ALA A 162 -10.56 -23.35 -7.31
C ALA A 162 -10.50 -23.70 -8.80
N ASN A 163 -10.69 -24.97 -9.15
CA ASN A 163 -10.75 -25.43 -10.55
C ASN A 163 -11.97 -24.90 -11.31
N SER A 164 -13.02 -24.48 -10.59
CA SER A 164 -14.17 -23.77 -11.18
C SER A 164 -13.87 -22.30 -11.49
N ALA A 165 -12.77 -21.74 -10.97
CA ALA A 165 -12.30 -20.38 -11.27
C ALA A 165 -11.32 -20.35 -12.46
N LYS A 166 -11.21 -19.19 -13.10
CA LYS A 166 -10.18 -18.93 -14.11
C LYS A 166 -8.93 -18.43 -13.39
N ILE A 167 -7.95 -19.31 -13.21
CA ILE A 167 -6.73 -18.97 -12.48
C ILE A 167 -5.59 -18.74 -13.47
N TRP A 168 -5.15 -17.50 -13.58
CA TRP A 168 -4.08 -17.05 -14.43
C TRP A 168 -2.75 -17.01 -13.67
N ASP A 169 -1.81 -17.85 -14.09
CA ASP A 169 -0.42 -17.79 -13.63
C ASP A 169 0.32 -16.70 -14.42
N PHE A 170 0.70 -15.64 -13.72
CA PHE A 170 1.40 -14.51 -14.31
C PHE A 170 2.75 -14.89 -14.91
N ASN A 171 3.53 -15.77 -14.27
CA ASN A 171 4.86 -16.15 -14.73
C ASN A 171 4.78 -17.07 -15.96
N ALA A 172 3.86 -18.04 -15.92
CA ALA A 172 3.60 -18.96 -17.02
C ALA A 172 2.89 -18.26 -18.20
N SER A 173 2.20 -17.15 -17.92
CA SER A 173 1.41 -16.40 -18.90
C SER A 173 0.26 -17.20 -19.52
N GLY A 174 -0.38 -18.02 -18.71
CA GLY A 174 -1.47 -18.88 -19.13
C GLY A 174 -2.39 -19.22 -17.98
N LEU A 175 -3.54 -19.80 -18.33
CA LEU A 175 -4.47 -20.33 -17.34
C LEU A 175 -3.94 -21.67 -16.81
N ARG A 176 -3.82 -21.77 -15.49
CA ARG A 176 -3.64 -23.05 -14.79
C ARG A 176 -4.97 -23.80 -14.69
N ALA A 177 -6.06 -23.07 -14.50
CA ALA A 177 -7.43 -23.58 -14.53
C ALA A 177 -8.29 -22.62 -15.36
N ASP A 178 -9.10 -23.17 -16.26
CA ASP A 178 -10.09 -22.42 -17.06
C ASP A 178 -11.50 -22.91 -16.69
N GLY A 179 -11.89 -22.63 -15.44
CA GLY A 179 -13.19 -23.05 -14.93
C GLY A 179 -14.36 -22.25 -15.52
N SER A 180 -15.58 -22.78 -15.34
CA SER A 180 -16.83 -22.20 -15.88
C SER A 180 -17.27 -20.88 -15.21
N SER A 181 -16.76 -20.55 -14.02
CA SER A 181 -17.20 -19.36 -13.28
C SER A 181 -16.77 -18.04 -13.93
N GLY A 182 -17.39 -16.94 -13.49
CA GLY A 182 -16.97 -15.58 -13.85
C GLY A 182 -15.82 -15.05 -12.99
N VAL A 183 -15.18 -15.89 -12.18
CA VAL A 183 -14.06 -15.51 -11.33
C VAL A 183 -12.77 -15.57 -12.12
N PHE A 184 -12.02 -14.47 -12.17
CA PHE A 184 -10.67 -14.40 -12.72
C PHE A 184 -9.68 -14.02 -11.64
N LEU A 185 -8.75 -14.93 -11.36
CA LEU A 185 -7.69 -14.77 -10.37
C LEU A 185 -6.34 -14.70 -11.10
N ALA A 186 -5.77 -13.51 -11.18
CA ALA A 186 -4.39 -13.33 -11.63
C ALA A 186 -3.45 -13.33 -10.43
N VAL A 187 -2.47 -14.22 -10.46
CA VAL A 187 -1.53 -14.45 -9.36
C VAL A 187 -0.11 -14.52 -9.91
N THR A 188 0.85 -13.98 -9.16
CA THR A 188 2.28 -14.24 -9.38
C THR A 188 2.80 -15.26 -8.36
N PRO A 189 2.97 -16.53 -8.76
CA PRO A 189 3.47 -17.59 -7.88
C PRO A 189 4.89 -17.30 -7.36
N GLU A 190 5.11 -17.47 -6.06
CA GLU A 190 6.45 -17.49 -5.48
C GLU A 190 7.15 -18.82 -5.80
N CYS A 191 8.37 -18.74 -6.32
CA CYS A 191 9.19 -19.90 -6.66
C CYS A 191 10.65 -19.60 -6.33
N THR A 192 11.43 -20.62 -5.96
CA THR A 192 12.86 -20.44 -5.74
C THR A 192 13.63 -20.60 -7.04
N ILE A 193 14.82 -20.01 -7.11
CA ILE A 193 15.72 -20.19 -8.26
C ILE A 193 16.12 -21.66 -8.44
N GLU A 194 16.30 -22.42 -7.36
CA GLU A 194 16.60 -23.86 -7.42
C GLU A 194 15.48 -24.66 -8.08
N GLU A 195 14.22 -24.41 -7.71
CA GLU A 195 13.07 -25.06 -8.32
C GLU A 195 13.04 -24.80 -9.83
N LEU A 196 13.37 -23.57 -10.25
CA LEU A 196 13.41 -23.20 -11.67
C LEU A 196 14.57 -23.87 -12.42
N ASN A 197 15.75 -23.91 -11.82
CA ASN A 197 16.92 -24.56 -12.39
C ASN A 197 16.70 -26.08 -12.51
N THR A 198 16.12 -26.70 -11.48
CA THR A 198 15.77 -28.13 -11.47
C THR A 198 14.71 -28.45 -12.53
N ALA A 199 13.63 -27.67 -12.61
CA ALA A 199 12.61 -27.85 -13.64
C ALA A 199 13.18 -27.70 -15.06
N SER A 200 14.07 -26.72 -15.28
CA SER A 200 14.73 -26.54 -16.58
C SER A 200 15.75 -27.64 -16.90
N GLY A 201 16.32 -28.30 -15.90
CA GLY A 201 17.25 -29.42 -16.08
C GLY A 201 16.55 -30.74 -16.39
N ILE A 202 15.40 -30.99 -15.75
CA ILE A 202 14.61 -32.21 -15.92
C ILE A 202 13.85 -32.21 -17.26
N ASP A 203 13.27 -31.07 -17.64
CA ASP A 203 12.50 -30.93 -18.87
C ASP A 203 12.91 -29.68 -19.67
N PRO A 204 14.11 -29.67 -20.27
CA PRO A 204 14.64 -28.50 -20.99
C PRO A 204 13.82 -28.10 -22.22
N TYR A 205 12.96 -29.00 -22.72
CA TYR A 205 12.15 -28.79 -23.91
C TYR A 205 10.67 -28.54 -23.60
N GLY A 206 10.26 -28.59 -22.33
CA GLY A 206 8.87 -28.39 -21.93
C GLY A 206 7.92 -29.48 -22.45
N LEU A 207 8.42 -30.71 -22.62
CA LEU A 207 7.68 -31.84 -23.19
C LEU A 207 6.83 -32.56 -22.13
N GLY A 208 7.13 -32.37 -20.84
CA GLY A 208 6.39 -32.96 -19.73
C GLY A 208 5.18 -32.10 -19.34
N SER A 209 3.96 -32.59 -19.63
CA SER A 209 2.72 -31.89 -19.23
C SER A 209 2.54 -31.74 -17.71
N ALA A 210 3.29 -32.50 -16.91
CA ALA A 210 3.18 -32.55 -15.45
C ALA A 210 4.03 -31.51 -14.71
N ILE A 211 4.99 -30.85 -15.37
CA ILE A 211 5.87 -29.85 -14.76
C ILE A 211 5.64 -28.50 -15.46
N SER A 212 4.56 -27.79 -15.10
CA SER A 212 4.18 -26.52 -15.74
C SER A 212 5.26 -25.43 -15.66
N LEU A 213 6.22 -25.61 -14.74
CA LEU A 213 7.35 -24.71 -14.48
C LEU A 213 8.42 -24.71 -15.58
N SER A 214 8.62 -25.83 -16.30
CA SER A 214 9.75 -25.99 -17.24
C SER A 214 9.65 -25.04 -18.44
N GLY A 215 8.46 -24.90 -19.03
CA GLY A 215 8.27 -24.14 -20.28
C GLY A 215 8.47 -22.63 -20.18
N TRP A 216 8.29 -22.03 -19.00
CA TRP A 216 8.51 -20.59 -18.79
C TRP A 216 9.82 -20.28 -18.05
N SER A 217 10.38 -21.21 -17.27
CA SER A 217 11.68 -21.05 -16.62
C SER A 217 12.80 -20.90 -17.65
N THR A 218 12.80 -21.69 -18.73
CA THR A 218 13.75 -21.55 -19.84
C THR A 218 13.65 -20.16 -20.49
N LYS A 219 12.44 -19.61 -20.62
CA LYS A 219 12.24 -18.24 -21.13
C LYS A 219 12.80 -17.21 -20.16
N ALA A 220 12.59 -17.36 -18.85
CA ALA A 220 13.14 -16.47 -17.84
C ALA A 220 14.68 -16.44 -17.88
N ILE A 221 15.32 -17.61 -17.93
CA ILE A 221 16.78 -17.75 -18.05
C ILE A 221 17.27 -17.11 -19.36
N LYS A 222 16.54 -17.29 -20.47
CA LYS A 222 16.87 -16.67 -21.75
C LYS A 222 16.88 -15.14 -21.66
N TYR A 223 15.85 -14.52 -21.10
CA TYR A 223 15.81 -13.07 -20.90
C TYR A 223 16.98 -12.59 -20.04
N GLU A 224 17.30 -13.30 -18.96
CA GLU A 224 18.45 -12.95 -18.13
C GLU A 224 19.77 -13.00 -18.94
N ARG A 225 19.98 -14.04 -19.77
CA ARG A 225 21.15 -14.13 -20.66
C ARG A 225 21.23 -12.95 -21.63
N GLU A 226 20.11 -12.53 -22.20
CA GLU A 226 20.04 -11.39 -23.11
C GLU A 226 20.39 -10.06 -22.43
N ILE A 227 20.02 -9.89 -21.15
CA ILE A 227 20.39 -8.72 -20.34
C ILE A 227 21.91 -8.66 -20.15
N TYR A 228 22.54 -9.76 -19.75
CA TYR A 228 24.00 -9.84 -19.59
C TYR A 228 24.76 -9.66 -20.91
N LEU A 229 24.25 -10.22 -22.01
CA LEU A 229 24.81 -9.97 -23.34
C LEU A 229 24.76 -8.48 -23.70
N SER A 230 23.65 -7.81 -23.38
CA SER A 230 23.50 -6.36 -23.61
C SER A 230 24.53 -5.55 -22.82
N ILE A 231 24.75 -5.88 -21.54
CA ILE A 231 25.80 -5.28 -20.70
C ILE A 231 27.18 -5.47 -21.35
N TYR A 232 27.51 -6.69 -21.79
CA TYR A 232 28.78 -7.01 -22.46
C TYR A 232 29.00 -6.16 -23.73
N LEU A 233 27.96 -6.03 -24.56
CA LEU A 233 28.02 -5.24 -25.80
C LEU A 233 28.20 -3.74 -25.51
N ILE A 234 27.46 -3.20 -24.53
CA ILE A 234 27.58 -1.80 -24.09
C ILE A 234 28.99 -1.52 -23.56
N TYR A 235 29.50 -2.39 -22.67
CA TYR A 235 30.84 -2.26 -22.10
C TYR A 235 31.92 -2.22 -23.18
N ASN A 236 31.90 -3.16 -24.12
CA ASN A 236 32.87 -3.19 -25.21
C ASN A 236 32.79 -1.93 -26.07
N ARG A 237 31.59 -1.37 -26.30
CA ARG A 237 31.44 -0.13 -27.05
C ARG A 237 32.00 1.09 -26.31
N ILE A 238 31.91 1.11 -24.98
CA ILE A 238 32.52 2.16 -24.13
C ILE A 238 34.04 2.05 -24.19
N MET A 239 34.61 0.86 -23.93
CA MET A 239 36.06 0.67 -23.86
C MET A 239 36.75 0.76 -25.23
N ARG A 240 36.07 0.37 -26.32
CA ARG A 240 36.62 0.46 -27.68
C ARG A 240 36.54 1.85 -28.32
N LYS A 241 35.89 2.84 -27.68
CA LYS A 241 36.02 4.27 -28.08
C LYS A 241 37.46 4.79 -27.88
N SER A 242 38.29 4.07 -27.14
CA SER A 242 39.68 4.48 -26.92
C SER A 242 40.63 4.13 -28.08
N HIS A 243 40.40 3.08 -28.89
CA HIS A 243 41.37 2.57 -29.89
C HIS A 243 40.75 1.98 -31.19
N GLY A 244 40.44 2.77 -32.25
CA GLY A 244 40.16 2.16 -33.58
C GLY A 244 39.69 3.06 -34.74
N GLY A 245 40.20 2.79 -35.96
CA GLY A 245 39.97 3.54 -37.22
C GLY A 245 38.82 3.08 -38.15
N GLU A 246 38.79 3.58 -39.39
CA GLU A 246 37.67 3.58 -40.36
C GLU A 246 36.98 2.23 -40.65
N ALA A 247 37.74 1.14 -40.88
CA ALA A 247 37.20 -0.19 -41.23
C ALA A 247 36.31 -0.80 -40.11
N TYR A 248 36.51 -0.34 -38.88
CA TYR A 248 35.76 -0.76 -37.71
C TYR A 248 34.38 -0.08 -37.60
N LYS A 249 34.22 1.11 -38.20
CA LYS A 249 32.94 1.86 -38.22
C LYS A 249 31.86 1.13 -39.03
N GLN A 250 32.22 0.31 -40.01
CA GLN A 250 31.28 -0.51 -40.80
C GLN A 250 30.72 -1.72 -40.01
N LYS A 251 31.56 -2.42 -39.22
CA LYS A 251 31.10 -3.54 -38.36
C LYS A 251 30.13 -3.08 -37.27
N ARG A 252 30.28 -1.83 -36.85
CA ARG A 252 29.43 -1.10 -35.89
C ARG A 252 27.98 -0.89 -36.33
N LYS A 253 27.68 -0.90 -37.64
CA LYS A 253 26.31 -0.81 -38.18
C LYS A 253 25.57 -2.17 -38.18
N ALA A 254 26.30 -3.28 -38.06
CA ALA A 254 25.74 -4.63 -38.15
C ALA A 254 25.34 -5.23 -36.79
N GLU A 255 25.98 -4.82 -35.69
CA GLU A 255 25.60 -5.25 -34.34
C GLU A 255 24.34 -4.50 -33.87
N LYS A 256 23.19 -5.17 -33.90
CA LYS A 256 21.94 -4.68 -33.29
C LYS A 256 22.14 -4.54 -31.78
N ILE A 257 22.46 -3.34 -31.32
CA ILE A 257 22.43 -2.99 -29.90
C ILE A 257 21.02 -2.47 -29.61
N ILE A 258 20.45 -2.89 -28.48
CA ILE A 258 19.17 -2.36 -27.97
C ILE A 258 19.32 -0.82 -27.85
N PRO A 259 18.36 -0.02 -28.35
CA PRO A 259 18.42 1.43 -28.18
C PRO A 259 18.47 1.81 -26.69
N VAL A 260 19.60 2.37 -26.25
CA VAL A 260 19.77 2.85 -24.88
C VAL A 260 19.35 4.31 -24.81
N ASP A 261 18.05 4.57 -25.00
CA ASP A 261 17.49 5.93 -25.05
C ASP A 261 16.89 6.35 -23.69
N PHE A 262 16.48 5.37 -22.88
CA PHE A 262 15.99 5.55 -21.52
C PHE A 262 17.06 5.14 -20.50
N MET A 263 17.28 5.98 -19.48
CA MET A 263 18.32 5.81 -18.44
C MET A 263 19.76 5.70 -18.98
N THR A 264 20.04 6.38 -20.10
CA THR A 264 21.32 6.26 -20.80
C THR A 264 22.50 6.61 -19.90
N GLN A 265 22.42 7.71 -19.14
CA GLN A 265 23.53 8.17 -18.30
C GLN A 265 23.77 7.23 -17.12
N GLU A 266 22.70 6.76 -16.50
CA GLU A 266 22.71 5.82 -15.38
C GLU A 266 23.31 4.47 -15.79
N ILE A 267 22.88 3.94 -16.95
CA ILE A 267 23.41 2.69 -17.52
C ILE A 267 24.89 2.84 -17.87
N LEU A 268 25.26 3.90 -18.59
CA LEU A 268 26.66 4.12 -18.98
C LEU A 268 27.56 4.29 -17.75
N SER A 269 27.09 4.98 -16.72
CA SER A 269 27.79 5.15 -15.45
C SER A 269 27.99 3.81 -14.74
N ALA A 270 26.94 2.99 -14.59
CA ALA A 270 27.04 1.67 -13.96
C ALA A 270 27.97 0.74 -14.74
N VAL A 271 27.78 0.61 -16.06
CA VAL A 271 28.55 -0.30 -16.91
C VAL A 271 30.03 0.08 -16.96
N LYS A 272 30.37 1.39 -16.99
CA LYS A 272 31.77 1.85 -16.98
C LYS A 272 32.54 1.41 -15.74
N ASN A 273 31.87 1.19 -14.62
CA ASN A 273 32.49 0.78 -13.36
C ASN A 273 32.66 -0.76 -13.23
N ILE A 274 32.18 -1.56 -14.20
CA ILE A 274 32.42 -3.00 -14.23
C ILE A 274 33.88 -3.26 -14.61
N ARG A 275 34.60 -4.09 -13.86
CA ARG A 275 36.03 -4.36 -14.11
C ARG A 275 36.23 -5.61 -14.93
N GLU A 276 35.63 -6.71 -14.49
CA GLU A 276 35.73 -7.99 -15.16
C GLU A 276 34.48 -8.28 -15.97
N ILE A 277 34.55 -8.01 -17.29
CA ILE A 277 33.41 -8.19 -18.19
C ILE A 277 33.24 -9.64 -18.69
N LYS A 278 34.32 -10.43 -18.75
CA LYS A 278 34.30 -11.78 -19.33
C LYS A 278 33.53 -12.80 -18.46
N GLY A 279 33.45 -12.55 -17.16
CA GLY A 279 32.78 -13.41 -16.17
C GLY A 279 31.43 -12.91 -15.66
N ILE A 280 30.83 -11.86 -16.24
CA ILE A 280 29.61 -11.23 -15.68
C ILE A 280 28.43 -12.18 -15.53
N TRP A 281 28.31 -13.20 -16.37
CA TRP A 281 27.26 -14.20 -16.23
C TRP A 281 27.36 -14.97 -14.90
N GLY A 282 28.55 -15.05 -14.30
CA GLY A 282 28.74 -15.60 -12.96
C GLY A 282 28.05 -14.81 -11.85
N THR A 283 27.58 -13.58 -12.11
CA THR A 283 26.76 -12.77 -11.18
C THR A 283 25.25 -12.97 -11.39
N SER A 284 24.87 -13.77 -12.40
CA SER A 284 23.48 -14.03 -12.74
C SER A 284 22.73 -14.64 -11.55
N PRO A 285 21.47 -14.21 -11.31
CA PRO A 285 20.63 -14.84 -10.32
C PRO A 285 20.53 -16.36 -10.48
N PHE A 286 20.63 -16.89 -11.71
CA PHE A 286 20.51 -18.33 -11.97
C PHE A 286 21.81 -19.12 -11.76
N VAL A 287 22.95 -18.45 -11.60
CA VAL A 287 24.28 -19.07 -11.47
C VAL A 287 24.84 -18.93 -10.06
N ARG A 288 24.80 -17.71 -9.51
CA ARG A 288 25.44 -17.40 -8.23
C ARG A 288 24.56 -17.64 -7.02
N ASN A 289 23.24 -17.71 -7.21
CA ASN A 289 22.34 -17.58 -6.08
C ASN A 289 22.16 -18.89 -5.30
N PHE A 290 22.32 -18.73 -3.99
CA PHE A 290 21.52 -19.31 -2.93
C PHE A 290 20.26 -20.06 -3.38
N GLN A 291 20.25 -21.39 -3.20
CA GLN A 291 19.17 -22.30 -3.59
C GLN A 291 17.76 -21.83 -3.15
N ASN A 292 17.68 -21.19 -1.98
CA ASN A 292 16.41 -20.74 -1.38
C ASN A 292 15.97 -19.32 -1.79
N GLN A 293 16.66 -18.62 -2.69
CA GLN A 293 16.26 -17.27 -3.10
C GLN A 293 15.00 -17.30 -3.97
N LEU A 294 14.04 -16.43 -3.65
CA LEU A 294 12.84 -16.23 -4.45
C LEU A 294 13.18 -15.62 -5.82
N PHE A 295 12.62 -16.21 -6.87
CA PHE A 295 12.69 -15.69 -8.22
C PHE A 295 11.98 -14.34 -8.31
N ARG A 296 12.68 -13.38 -8.89
CA ARG A 296 12.12 -12.07 -9.24
C ARG A 296 12.17 -11.93 -10.75
N PRO A 297 11.02 -11.77 -11.41
CA PRO A 297 11.01 -11.61 -12.85
C PRO A 297 11.74 -10.31 -13.24
N SER A 298 12.55 -10.38 -14.29
CA SER A 298 13.08 -9.19 -14.94
C SER A 298 11.94 -8.32 -15.47
N ALA A 299 12.17 -7.02 -15.58
CA ALA A 299 11.18 -6.05 -16.02
C ALA A 299 10.63 -6.39 -17.41
N ILE A 300 11.48 -6.78 -18.36
CA ILE A 300 11.05 -7.21 -19.69
C ILE A 300 10.19 -8.47 -19.64
N PHE A 301 10.59 -9.44 -18.80
CA PHE A 301 9.81 -10.66 -18.61
C PHE A 301 8.42 -10.29 -18.12
N ALA A 302 8.32 -9.54 -17.03
CA ALA A 302 7.04 -9.10 -16.48
C ALA A 302 6.18 -8.30 -17.48
N ALA A 303 6.76 -7.37 -18.23
CA ALA A 303 6.06 -6.56 -19.22
C ALA A 303 5.40 -7.40 -20.33
N THR A 304 6.08 -8.45 -20.81
CA THR A 304 5.51 -9.34 -21.84
C THR A 304 4.33 -10.16 -21.32
N ARG A 305 4.37 -10.58 -20.05
CA ARG A 305 3.29 -11.34 -19.42
C ARG A 305 2.09 -10.48 -19.06
N LEU A 306 2.35 -9.24 -18.63
CA LEU A 306 1.31 -8.23 -18.41
C LEU A 306 0.45 -8.04 -19.67
N ARG A 307 1.06 -7.83 -20.84
CA ARG A 307 0.32 -7.69 -22.10
C ARG A 307 -0.56 -8.91 -22.41
N ARG A 308 -0.05 -10.12 -22.15
CA ARG A 308 -0.79 -11.36 -22.40
C ARG A 308 -1.97 -11.55 -21.44
N MET A 309 -1.78 -11.20 -20.16
CA MET A 309 -2.88 -11.18 -19.18
C MET A 309 -3.98 -10.19 -19.61
N LEU A 310 -3.60 -8.98 -20.03
CA LEU A 310 -4.53 -7.97 -20.52
C LEU A 310 -5.29 -8.41 -21.78
N ASN A 311 -4.60 -9.08 -22.73
CA ASN A 311 -5.25 -9.69 -23.90
C ASN A 311 -6.30 -10.71 -23.47
N HIS A 312 -5.97 -11.58 -22.51
CA HIS A 312 -6.90 -12.61 -22.03
C HIS A 312 -8.13 -11.99 -21.33
N ILE A 313 -7.92 -10.99 -20.47
CA ILE A 313 -9.01 -10.24 -19.83
C ILE A 313 -9.91 -9.59 -20.91
N SER A 314 -9.30 -8.96 -21.92
CA SER A 314 -10.05 -8.32 -23.02
C SER A 314 -10.92 -9.31 -23.81
N GLN A 315 -10.41 -10.53 -24.04
CA GLN A 315 -11.13 -11.60 -24.73
C GLN A 315 -12.32 -12.13 -23.91
N GLN A 316 -12.18 -12.18 -22.57
CA GLN A 316 -13.19 -12.74 -21.67
C GLN A 316 -14.06 -11.67 -20.97
N ARG A 317 -13.90 -10.39 -21.31
CA ARG A 317 -14.43 -9.23 -20.56
C ARG A 317 -15.91 -9.29 -20.18
N THR A 318 -16.74 -9.93 -20.99
CA THR A 318 -18.19 -10.06 -20.75
C THR A 318 -18.54 -11.21 -19.80
N ALA A 319 -17.68 -12.22 -19.69
CA ALA A 319 -17.88 -13.36 -18.80
C ALA A 319 -17.43 -13.07 -17.35
N LEU A 320 -16.54 -12.10 -17.16
CA LEU A 320 -15.94 -11.81 -15.86
C LEU A 320 -16.90 -11.07 -14.92
N ARG A 321 -17.01 -11.59 -13.70
CA ARG A 321 -17.81 -11.06 -12.59
C ARG A 321 -16.97 -10.68 -11.38
N VAL A 322 -15.88 -11.39 -11.13
CA VAL A 322 -14.98 -11.15 -9.99
C VAL A 322 -13.55 -11.11 -10.50
N LEU A 323 -12.79 -10.07 -10.14
CA LEU A 323 -11.39 -9.90 -10.52
C LEU A 323 -10.50 -9.87 -9.29
N TYR A 324 -9.50 -10.75 -9.22
CA TYR A 324 -8.47 -10.75 -8.18
C TYR A 324 -7.10 -10.53 -8.82
N PHE A 325 -6.32 -9.60 -8.27
CA PHE A 325 -4.94 -9.35 -8.68
C PHE A 325 -4.01 -9.47 -7.48
N GLU A 326 -3.16 -10.50 -7.46
CA GLU A 326 -2.22 -10.74 -6.38
C GLU A 326 -0.77 -10.64 -6.86
N LYS A 327 -0.02 -9.70 -6.26
CA LYS A 327 1.41 -9.50 -6.51
C LYS A 327 1.76 -9.33 -7.98
N ILE A 328 0.88 -8.69 -8.77
CA ILE A 328 1.07 -8.54 -10.22
C ILE A 328 2.10 -7.43 -10.50
N PRO A 329 3.28 -7.73 -11.08
CA PRO A 329 4.25 -6.73 -11.46
C PRO A 329 3.69 -5.79 -12.52
N PHE A 330 4.08 -4.51 -12.48
CA PHE A 330 3.64 -3.46 -13.40
C PHE A 330 2.13 -3.16 -13.41
N LEU A 331 1.32 -3.81 -12.58
CA LEU A 331 -0.06 -3.43 -12.38
C LEU A 331 -0.11 -2.17 -11.52
N ASP A 332 -0.56 -1.07 -12.11
CA ASP A 332 -0.80 0.20 -11.41
C ASP A 332 -2.27 0.63 -11.50
N ARG A 333 -2.61 1.71 -10.79
CA ARG A 333 -3.97 2.27 -10.76
C ARG A 333 -4.56 2.58 -12.15
N ARG A 334 -3.71 2.96 -13.12
CA ARG A 334 -4.13 3.30 -14.48
C ARG A 334 -4.56 2.05 -15.23
N MET A 335 -3.79 0.97 -15.09
CA MET A 335 -4.13 -0.33 -15.67
C MET A 335 -5.44 -0.87 -15.10
N ILE A 336 -5.65 -0.74 -13.79
CA ILE A 336 -6.94 -1.10 -13.15
C ILE A 336 -8.10 -0.29 -13.75
N ALA A 337 -7.93 1.02 -13.95
CA ALA A 337 -8.94 1.86 -14.58
C ALA A 337 -9.27 1.42 -16.01
N VAL A 338 -8.26 1.06 -16.80
CA VAL A 338 -8.46 0.53 -18.16
C VAL A 338 -9.22 -0.80 -18.13
N ILE A 339 -8.89 -1.70 -17.20
CA ILE A 339 -9.56 -3.00 -17.05
C ILE A 339 -11.04 -2.84 -16.63
N LEU A 340 -11.32 -2.05 -15.59
CA LEU A 340 -12.68 -1.94 -15.03
C LEU A 340 -13.67 -1.22 -15.95
N ARG A 341 -13.17 -0.30 -16.79
CA ARG A 341 -13.97 0.36 -17.83
C ARG A 341 -14.37 -0.58 -18.96
N GLU A 342 -13.57 -1.60 -19.23
CA GLU A 342 -13.80 -2.57 -20.32
C GLU A 342 -14.63 -3.80 -19.89
N CYS A 343 -14.64 -4.14 -18.60
CA CYS A 343 -15.31 -5.34 -18.08
C CYS A 343 -16.70 -4.99 -17.48
N PRO A 344 -17.81 -5.07 -18.23
CA PRO A 344 -19.10 -4.52 -17.80
C PRO A 344 -19.77 -5.28 -16.65
N ASN A 345 -19.48 -6.58 -16.50
CA ASN A 345 -20.19 -7.46 -15.56
C ASN A 345 -19.49 -7.67 -14.22
N VAL A 346 -18.34 -7.02 -14.00
CA VAL A 346 -17.55 -7.16 -12.77
C VAL A 346 -18.25 -6.51 -11.60
N CYS A 347 -18.60 -7.27 -10.56
CA CYS A 347 -19.29 -6.77 -9.37
C CYS A 347 -18.38 -6.70 -8.13
N MET A 348 -17.19 -7.31 -8.18
CA MET A 348 -16.21 -7.32 -7.10
C MET A 348 -14.77 -7.26 -7.65
N VAL A 349 -13.93 -6.43 -7.01
CA VAL A 349 -12.51 -6.29 -7.34
C VAL A 349 -11.66 -6.52 -6.09
N GLY A 350 -10.70 -7.44 -6.19
CA GLY A 350 -9.68 -7.75 -5.20
C GLY A 350 -8.29 -7.34 -5.69
N ILE A 351 -7.54 -6.57 -4.90
CA ILE A 351 -6.16 -6.19 -5.21
C ILE A 351 -5.30 -6.45 -3.99
N TYR A 352 -4.25 -7.28 -4.14
CA TYR A 352 -3.44 -7.77 -3.04
C TYR A 352 -1.94 -7.62 -3.33
N ASP A 353 -1.28 -6.80 -2.54
CA ASP A 353 0.19 -6.63 -2.48
C ASP A 353 0.85 -6.40 -3.86
N CYS A 354 0.17 -5.69 -4.76
CA CYS A 354 0.70 -5.36 -6.08
C CYS A 354 1.80 -4.28 -5.97
N PRO A 355 3.03 -4.49 -6.50
CA PRO A 355 4.19 -3.64 -6.19
C PRO A 355 4.07 -2.14 -6.51
N LEU A 356 3.22 -1.76 -7.48
CA LEU A 356 3.03 -0.36 -7.89
C LEU A 356 1.73 0.25 -7.36
N ILE A 357 0.97 -0.47 -6.52
CA ILE A 357 -0.27 0.00 -5.90
C ILE A 357 -0.01 0.21 -4.41
N HIS A 358 -0.05 1.46 -3.97
CA HIS A 358 0.24 1.83 -2.59
C HIS A 358 -1.03 2.26 -1.86
N PHE A 359 -0.91 2.45 -0.54
CA PHE A 359 -2.02 2.81 0.34
C PHE A 359 -2.90 3.98 -0.15
N GLY A 360 -2.27 5.06 -0.64
CA GLY A 360 -3.00 6.24 -1.15
C GLY A 360 -3.93 5.97 -2.32
N ASP A 361 -3.78 4.84 -3.02
CA ASP A 361 -4.56 4.50 -4.22
C ASP A 361 -6.01 4.16 -3.90
N VAL A 362 -6.30 3.83 -2.63
CA VAL A 362 -7.66 3.60 -2.15
C VAL A 362 -8.61 4.73 -2.55
N LEU A 363 -8.16 6.00 -2.52
CA LEU A 363 -9.02 7.14 -2.84
C LEU A 363 -9.36 7.22 -4.33
N CYS A 364 -8.35 7.12 -5.20
CA CYS A 364 -8.57 7.19 -6.64
C CYS A 364 -9.31 5.96 -7.17
N LEU A 365 -9.14 4.79 -6.53
CA LEU A 365 -9.83 3.56 -6.88
C LEU A 365 -11.31 3.59 -6.44
N ILE A 366 -11.64 4.18 -5.29
CA ILE A 366 -13.05 4.43 -4.93
C ILE A 366 -13.69 5.42 -5.92
N ASP A 367 -12.98 6.49 -6.29
CA ASP A 367 -13.45 7.48 -7.28
C ASP A 367 -13.66 6.83 -8.66
N LEU A 368 -12.78 5.91 -9.05
CA LEU A 368 -12.94 5.08 -10.25
C LEU A 368 -14.19 4.20 -10.18
N ILE A 369 -14.40 3.49 -9.07
CA ILE A 369 -15.60 2.64 -8.89
C ILE A 369 -16.86 3.49 -9.00
N TYR A 370 -16.87 4.69 -8.41
CA TYR A 370 -17.99 5.61 -8.54
C TYR A 370 -18.23 6.03 -10.00
N GLU A 371 -17.19 6.44 -10.72
CA GLU A 371 -17.25 6.78 -12.15
C GLU A 371 -17.80 5.61 -12.98
N VAL A 372 -17.27 4.40 -12.78
CA VAL A 372 -17.67 3.20 -13.52
C VAL A 372 -19.11 2.83 -13.22
N ASN A 373 -19.52 2.83 -11.94
CA ASN A 373 -20.90 2.51 -11.57
C ASN A 373 -21.90 3.54 -12.12
N HIS A 374 -21.50 4.82 -12.22
CA HIS A 374 -22.34 5.84 -12.86
C HIS A 374 -22.64 5.47 -14.32
N GLY A 375 -21.61 5.22 -15.12
CA GLY A 375 -21.80 4.82 -16.52
C GLY A 375 -22.54 3.48 -16.67
N ARG A 376 -22.35 2.53 -15.75
CA ARG A 376 -23.05 1.25 -15.77
C ARG A 376 -24.52 1.35 -15.43
N ARG A 377 -24.92 2.20 -14.49
CA ARG A 377 -26.33 2.47 -14.19
C ARG A 377 -27.06 3.00 -15.42
N GLU A 378 -26.44 3.92 -16.15
CA GLU A 378 -27.00 4.48 -17.39
C GLU A 378 -27.16 3.41 -18.48
N ALA A 379 -26.23 2.45 -18.54
CA ALA A 379 -26.22 1.37 -19.51
C ALA A 379 -26.94 0.07 -19.08
N GLY A 380 -27.49 0.00 -17.85
CA GLY A 380 -28.16 -1.19 -17.32
C GLY A 380 -27.23 -2.36 -16.93
N PHE A 381 -25.95 -2.09 -16.68
CA PHE A 381 -24.96 -3.11 -16.26
C PHE A 381 -24.86 -3.21 -14.72
N PRO A 382 -24.43 -4.37 -14.18
CA PRO A 382 -24.28 -4.53 -12.74
C PRO A 382 -23.19 -3.61 -12.15
N GLU A 383 -23.49 -3.06 -10.98
CA GLU A 383 -22.56 -2.22 -10.23
C GLU A 383 -21.48 -3.04 -9.52
N ILE A 384 -20.31 -2.43 -9.37
CA ILE A 384 -19.27 -2.89 -8.45
C ILE A 384 -19.73 -2.54 -7.03
N THR A 385 -20.08 -3.57 -6.24
CA THR A 385 -20.60 -3.40 -4.87
C THR A 385 -19.57 -3.77 -3.80
N ALA A 386 -18.44 -4.34 -4.20
CA ALA A 386 -17.44 -4.88 -3.28
C ALA A 386 -16.02 -4.57 -3.75
N PHE A 387 -15.18 -4.06 -2.85
CA PHE A 387 -13.78 -3.74 -3.12
C PHE A 387 -12.91 -4.26 -1.97
N ASP A 388 -12.12 -5.29 -2.26
CA ASP A 388 -11.24 -5.92 -1.28
C ASP A 388 -9.79 -5.52 -1.58
N PHE A 389 -9.18 -4.76 -0.68
CA PHE A 389 -7.97 -4.01 -0.98
C PHE A 389 -6.88 -4.24 0.06
N TYR A 390 -5.75 -4.80 -0.36
CA TYR A 390 -4.52 -4.89 0.41
C TYR A 390 -3.40 -4.25 -0.41
N PRO A 391 -3.05 -2.98 -0.16
CA PRO A 391 -1.98 -2.31 -0.90
C PRO A 391 -0.61 -2.93 -0.60
N ARG A 392 0.42 -2.52 -1.35
CA ARG A 392 1.80 -2.95 -1.10
C ARG A 392 2.20 -2.66 0.36
N TYR A 393 2.57 -3.71 1.09
CA TYR A 393 3.14 -3.58 2.43
C TYR A 393 4.66 -3.56 2.37
N ASN A 394 5.27 -2.54 2.95
CA ASN A 394 6.71 -2.33 2.93
C ASN A 394 7.36 -2.97 4.16
N HIS A 395 7.88 -4.18 3.97
CA HIS A 395 8.56 -4.95 5.01
C HIS A 395 9.98 -4.44 5.35
N GLY A 396 10.60 -3.62 4.49
CA GLY A 396 12.02 -3.29 4.58
C GLY A 396 12.92 -4.49 4.23
N THR A 397 14.19 -4.45 4.61
CA THR A 397 15.17 -5.50 4.25
C THR A 397 15.07 -6.74 5.13
N PRO A 398 15.02 -7.97 4.61
CA PRO A 398 14.71 -9.17 5.40
C PRO A 398 15.75 -9.58 6.47
N PHE A 399 16.84 -8.84 6.63
CA PHE A 399 17.91 -9.05 7.60
C PHE A 399 18.17 -7.77 8.40
N GLN A 400 18.78 -7.94 9.58
CA GLN A 400 19.12 -6.83 10.47
C GLN A 400 20.20 -5.94 9.86
N SER A 401 19.93 -4.64 9.77
CA SER A 401 20.89 -3.60 9.42
C SER A 401 20.49 -2.26 10.05
N ALA A 402 21.37 -1.26 10.02
CA ALA A 402 21.02 0.09 10.49
C ALA A 402 19.92 0.77 9.63
N THR A 403 19.56 0.17 8.50
CA THR A 403 18.58 0.67 7.52
C THR A 403 17.56 -0.42 7.14
N SER A 404 17.24 -1.31 8.09
CA SER A 404 16.29 -2.42 7.89
C SER A 404 14.92 -2.21 8.54
N ALA A 405 14.53 -0.99 8.87
CA ALA A 405 13.31 -0.76 9.64
C ALA A 405 12.03 -1.19 8.88
N THR A 406 11.01 -1.64 9.62
CA THR A 406 9.67 -1.92 9.05
C THR A 406 8.79 -0.68 9.20
N TYR A 407 8.54 0.04 8.11
CA TYR A 407 7.60 1.18 8.14
C TYR A 407 6.19 0.80 7.67
N GLY A 408 6.01 -0.33 6.97
CA GLY A 408 4.72 -0.86 6.52
C GLY A 408 4.03 -0.04 5.42
N LEU A 409 3.83 1.25 5.67
CA LEU A 409 3.19 2.23 4.79
C LEU A 409 4.16 2.78 3.74
N THR A 410 5.34 3.25 4.15
CA THR A 410 6.39 3.79 3.28
C THR A 410 7.56 2.82 3.16
N TRP A 411 8.37 2.92 2.11
CA TRP A 411 9.59 2.12 2.01
C TRP A 411 10.66 2.57 3.01
N GLY A 412 10.79 3.87 3.24
CA GLY A 412 11.80 4.44 4.12
C GLY A 412 11.22 5.48 5.08
N PRO A 413 12.08 6.08 5.91
CA PRO A 413 11.67 7.07 6.89
C PRO A 413 11.20 8.36 6.21
N HIS A 414 10.04 8.85 6.65
CA HIS A 414 9.47 10.15 6.30
C HIS A 414 9.14 10.94 7.57
N LYS A 415 8.67 12.19 7.46
CA LYS A 415 8.33 13.00 8.64
C LYS A 415 7.05 12.50 9.30
N LEU A 416 7.09 12.21 10.61
CA LEU A 416 5.97 11.68 11.39
C LEU A 416 4.71 12.55 11.26
N ASP A 417 4.85 13.88 11.37
CA ASP A 417 3.73 14.83 11.31
C ASP A 417 2.88 14.69 10.04
N VAL A 418 3.52 14.43 8.89
CA VAL A 418 2.80 14.22 7.62
C VAL A 418 2.30 12.79 7.50
N VAL A 419 3.12 11.79 7.88
CA VAL A 419 2.75 10.37 7.74
C VAL A 419 1.55 10.04 8.61
N GLN A 420 1.57 10.37 9.90
CA GLN A 420 0.49 10.06 10.83
C GLN A 420 -0.80 10.79 10.48
N ARG A 421 -0.74 12.12 10.32
CA ARG A 421 -1.93 12.92 9.95
C ARG A 421 -2.47 12.53 8.57
N GLY A 422 -1.57 12.22 7.64
CA GLY A 422 -1.92 11.82 6.28
C GLY A 422 -2.59 10.44 6.22
N PHE A 423 -2.07 9.47 6.97
CA PHE A 423 -2.61 8.12 7.09
C PHE A 423 -4.08 8.16 7.52
N PHE A 424 -4.36 8.82 8.65
CA PHE A 424 -5.73 8.94 9.14
C PHE A 424 -6.64 9.81 8.26
N ASN A 425 -6.12 10.84 7.58
CA ASN A 425 -6.91 11.63 6.62
C ASN A 425 -7.35 10.80 5.40
N ILE A 426 -6.47 9.93 4.89
CA ILE A 426 -6.82 9.01 3.80
C ILE A 426 -7.88 8.00 4.26
N ILE A 427 -7.74 7.42 5.46
CA ILE A 427 -8.76 6.53 6.05
C ILE A 427 -10.10 7.25 6.18
N LEU A 428 -10.12 8.47 6.73
CA LEU A 428 -11.33 9.28 6.86
C LEU A 428 -12.04 9.47 5.51
N LYS A 429 -11.29 9.90 4.49
CA LYS A 429 -11.84 10.11 3.14
C LYS A 429 -12.35 8.82 2.53
N GLY A 430 -11.57 7.74 2.62
CA GLY A 430 -11.94 6.43 2.11
C GLY A 430 -13.20 5.89 2.77
N PHE A 431 -13.26 5.94 4.10
CA PHE A 431 -14.40 5.46 4.89
C PHE A 431 -15.68 6.20 4.54
N MET A 432 -15.63 7.53 4.48
CA MET A 432 -16.82 8.34 4.18
C MET A 432 -17.34 8.09 2.75
N LYS A 433 -16.43 8.01 1.77
CA LYS A 433 -16.81 7.67 0.38
C LYS A 433 -17.41 6.26 0.29
N ALA A 434 -16.73 5.26 0.86
CA ALA A 434 -17.18 3.87 0.86
C ALA A 434 -18.56 3.73 1.52
N LYS A 435 -18.76 4.37 2.68
CA LYS A 435 -20.06 4.39 3.38
C LYS A 435 -21.17 5.02 2.55
N LYS A 436 -20.90 6.14 1.87
CA LYS A 436 -21.91 6.79 1.02
C LYS A 436 -22.26 5.95 -0.21
N MET A 437 -21.31 5.19 -0.73
CA MET A 437 -21.48 4.31 -1.88
C MET A 437 -22.03 2.93 -1.52
N ASN A 438 -22.17 2.60 -0.23
CA ASN A 438 -22.42 1.23 0.26
C ASN A 438 -21.43 0.21 -0.31
N LEU A 439 -20.16 0.60 -0.41
CA LEU A 439 -19.09 -0.24 -0.93
C LEU A 439 -18.62 -1.21 0.15
N GLY A 440 -18.95 -2.49 0.01
CA GLY A 440 -18.57 -3.54 0.95
C GLY A 440 -17.11 -3.98 0.85
N LEU A 441 -16.70 -4.83 1.79
CA LEU A 441 -15.37 -5.41 2.00
C LEU A 441 -14.27 -4.42 2.42
N LEU A 442 -14.30 -3.17 1.97
CA LEU A 442 -13.18 -2.26 2.18
C LEU A 442 -12.96 -1.89 3.66
N PHE A 443 -14.02 -1.63 4.42
CA PHE A 443 -13.93 -1.30 5.85
C PHE A 443 -14.68 -2.29 6.73
N ASP A 444 -15.02 -3.45 6.17
CA ASP A 444 -15.69 -4.50 6.93
C ASP A 444 -14.68 -5.22 7.82
N LYS A 445 -15.12 -5.60 9.01
CA LYS A 445 -14.35 -6.39 9.97
C LYS A 445 -13.73 -7.63 9.31
N ASP A 446 -12.47 -7.92 9.68
CA ASP A 446 -11.70 -9.09 9.23
C ASP A 446 -11.44 -9.16 7.70
N LYS A 447 -11.57 -8.04 6.97
CA LYS A 447 -11.25 -7.94 5.53
C LYS A 447 -9.87 -7.36 5.27
N ALA A 448 -9.41 -7.42 4.02
CA ALA A 448 -7.99 -7.24 3.67
C ALA A 448 -7.45 -5.88 4.07
N PHE A 449 -8.24 -4.83 3.86
CA PHE A 449 -7.78 -3.47 4.14
C PHE A 449 -7.68 -3.23 5.64
N CYS A 450 -8.67 -3.66 6.44
CA CYS A 450 -8.58 -3.59 7.90
C CYS A 450 -7.38 -4.40 8.42
N GLU A 451 -7.13 -5.60 7.88
CA GLU A 451 -5.94 -6.38 8.25
C GLU A 451 -4.63 -5.67 7.86
N TYR A 452 -4.60 -4.96 6.73
CA TYR A 452 -3.48 -4.10 6.35
C TYR A 452 -3.30 -2.92 7.32
N LEU A 453 -4.37 -2.19 7.63
CA LEU A 453 -4.35 -1.04 8.53
C LEU A 453 -3.82 -1.44 9.91
N ASP A 454 -4.25 -2.59 10.42
CA ASP A 454 -3.79 -3.12 11.70
C ASP A 454 -2.30 -3.43 11.68
N ARG A 455 -1.69 -3.74 10.53
CA ARG A 455 -0.25 -4.05 10.38
C ARG A 455 0.62 -2.81 10.29
N VAL A 456 0.06 -1.65 9.96
CA VAL A 456 0.85 -0.41 9.87
C VAL A 456 1.47 -0.10 11.25
N PRO A 457 2.77 0.24 11.32
CA PRO A 457 3.46 0.64 12.54
C PRO A 457 2.84 1.89 13.18
N CYS A 458 1.84 1.66 14.02
CA CYS A 458 1.18 2.59 14.91
C CYS A 458 1.05 1.90 16.27
N TYR A 459 0.74 2.66 17.31
CA TYR A 459 0.38 2.04 18.59
C TYR A 459 -0.90 1.17 18.40
N PRO A 460 -1.03 0.03 19.10
CA PRO A 460 -2.02 -1.01 18.81
C PRO A 460 -3.47 -0.53 18.77
N LEU A 461 -3.83 0.46 19.59
CA LEU A 461 -5.19 0.96 19.68
C LEU A 461 -5.50 2.06 18.64
N ALA A 462 -4.53 2.55 17.88
CA ALA A 462 -4.68 3.74 17.04
C ALA A 462 -5.75 3.59 15.95
N VAL A 463 -5.62 2.55 15.12
CA VAL A 463 -6.55 2.26 14.03
C VAL A 463 -7.93 1.83 14.56
N PRO A 464 -8.03 0.89 15.52
CA PRO A 464 -9.32 0.52 16.10
C PRO A 464 -10.08 1.68 16.74
N ILE A 465 -9.40 2.56 17.51
CA ILE A 465 -10.02 3.77 18.10
C ILE A 465 -10.52 4.69 17.00
N PHE A 466 -9.73 4.90 15.95
CA PHE A 466 -10.11 5.78 14.85
C PHE A 466 -11.38 5.29 14.13
N LEU A 467 -11.42 4.01 13.77
CA LEU A 467 -12.58 3.41 13.10
C LEU A 467 -13.81 3.36 14.03
N ASP A 468 -13.62 3.03 15.31
CA ASP A 468 -14.68 3.06 16.33
C ASP A 468 -15.34 4.43 16.40
N ALA A 469 -14.51 5.48 16.46
CA ALA A 469 -14.96 6.86 16.48
C ALA A 469 -15.72 7.26 15.21
N LEU A 470 -15.29 6.81 14.03
CA LEU A 470 -16.01 7.07 12.78
C LEU A 470 -17.41 6.45 12.77
N HIS A 471 -17.54 5.20 13.22
CA HIS A 471 -18.83 4.53 13.32
C HIS A 471 -19.77 5.26 14.29
N ARG A 472 -19.31 5.48 15.53
CA ARG A 472 -20.09 6.21 16.55
C ARG A 472 -20.47 7.62 16.10
N PHE A 473 -19.55 8.34 15.45
CA PHE A 473 -19.85 9.68 14.93
C PHE A 473 -20.97 9.66 13.89
N CYS A 474 -21.00 8.66 13.00
CA CYS A 474 -22.03 8.54 11.98
C CYS A 474 -23.41 8.14 12.55
N GLU A 475 -23.42 7.42 13.66
CA GLU A 475 -24.63 6.88 14.29
C GLU A 475 -25.21 7.81 15.36
N ALA A 476 -24.38 8.70 15.91
CA ALA A 476 -24.76 9.66 16.93
C ALA A 476 -25.84 10.64 16.44
N ARG A 477 -26.89 10.78 17.25
CA ARG A 477 -28.05 11.66 16.97
C ARG A 477 -27.90 13.01 17.65
N ASP A 478 -27.32 13.04 18.84
CA ASP A 478 -27.10 14.24 19.64
C ASP A 478 -25.69 14.81 19.43
N GLU A 479 -25.52 16.09 19.77
CA GLU A 479 -24.26 16.80 19.55
C GLU A 479 -23.17 16.44 20.56
N ASP A 480 -23.52 16.01 21.77
CA ASP A 480 -22.55 15.61 22.80
C ASP A 480 -21.84 14.29 22.39
N SER A 481 -22.60 13.28 21.98
CA SER A 481 -22.07 12.01 21.48
C SER A 481 -21.16 12.22 20.27
N LYS A 482 -21.56 13.07 19.31
CA LYS A 482 -20.69 13.42 18.18
C LYS A 482 -19.44 14.20 18.61
N THR A 483 -19.50 14.95 19.70
CA THR A 483 -18.35 15.72 20.25
C THR A 483 -17.34 14.77 20.87
N LYS A 484 -17.82 13.82 21.69
CA LYS A 484 -17.01 12.74 22.28
C LYS A 484 -16.37 11.85 21.21
N ALA A 485 -17.15 11.42 20.22
CA ALA A 485 -16.63 10.65 19.09
C ALA A 485 -15.58 11.43 18.29
N MET A 486 -15.75 12.74 18.08
CA MET A 486 -14.73 13.56 17.41
C MET A 486 -13.42 13.63 18.18
N TYR A 487 -13.49 13.75 19.51
CA TYR A 487 -12.30 13.76 20.36
C TYR A 487 -11.52 12.44 20.21
N ASP A 488 -12.22 11.31 20.32
CA ASP A 488 -11.61 9.98 20.18
C ASP A 488 -11.02 9.76 18.78
N LEU A 489 -11.68 10.28 17.74
CA LEU A 489 -11.19 10.21 16.36
C LEU A 489 -9.84 10.91 16.21
N LEU A 490 -9.68 12.09 16.82
CA LEU A 490 -8.48 12.90 16.65
C LEU A 490 -7.34 12.50 17.60
N LYS A 491 -7.63 11.75 18.66
CA LYS A 491 -6.62 11.19 19.58
C LYS A 491 -5.46 10.50 18.84
N PRO A 492 -5.66 9.48 17.98
CA PRO A 492 -4.57 8.85 17.22
C PRO A 492 -3.91 9.78 16.19
N VAL A 493 -4.58 10.85 15.75
CA VAL A 493 -4.02 11.83 14.81
C VAL A 493 -3.00 12.75 15.50
N ARG A 494 -3.22 13.05 16.79
CA ARG A 494 -2.49 14.07 17.57
C ARG A 494 -1.45 13.49 18.53
N LEU A 495 -1.66 12.28 19.04
CA LEU A 495 -0.75 11.63 19.99
C LEU A 495 0.67 11.55 19.42
N GLY A 496 1.66 11.95 20.22
CA GLY A 496 3.07 12.02 19.80
C GLY A 496 3.45 13.22 18.93
N LEU A 497 2.48 14.07 18.54
CA LEU A 497 2.72 15.28 17.76
C LEU A 497 2.38 16.56 18.54
N ASP A 498 1.27 16.56 19.28
CA ASP A 498 0.78 17.72 20.00
C ASP A 498 1.23 17.70 21.48
N ARG A 499 1.94 18.74 21.93
CA ARG A 499 2.54 18.81 23.29
C ARG A 499 1.54 18.92 24.44
N TRP A 500 0.34 19.47 24.20
CA TRP A 500 -0.59 19.90 25.25
C TRP A 500 -1.86 19.04 25.34
N ILE A 501 -1.87 17.84 24.77
CA ILE A 501 -3.06 16.98 24.71
C ILE A 501 -3.59 16.60 26.10
N GLU A 502 -2.71 16.56 27.10
CA GLU A 502 -3.02 16.31 28.52
C GLU A 502 -3.87 17.41 29.17
N TYR A 503 -3.81 18.63 28.62
CA TYR A 503 -4.46 19.82 29.15
C TYR A 503 -5.67 20.25 28.32
N ASP A 504 -6.20 19.36 27.47
CA ASP A 504 -7.40 19.62 26.67
C ASP A 504 -8.61 19.86 27.60
N GLN A 505 -8.88 21.12 27.96
CA GLN A 505 -10.10 21.52 28.66
C GLN A 505 -11.29 21.41 27.70
N GLN A 506 -12.11 20.36 27.85
CA GLN A 506 -12.89 19.80 26.73
C GLN A 506 -13.86 20.76 26.07
N THR A 507 -14.51 21.63 26.82
CA THR A 507 -15.52 22.51 26.23
C THR A 507 -14.89 23.54 25.30
N ARG A 508 -13.65 23.99 25.57
CA ARG A 508 -13.04 25.09 24.80
C ARG A 508 -12.26 24.62 23.59
N TYR A 509 -11.61 23.47 23.66
CA TYR A 509 -10.85 22.93 22.52
C TYR A 509 -11.76 22.16 21.56
N VAL A 510 -12.61 21.25 22.04
CA VAL A 510 -13.47 20.43 21.17
C VAL A 510 -14.52 21.26 20.44
N PHE A 511 -15.05 22.30 21.10
CA PHE A 511 -15.91 23.27 20.43
C PHE A 511 -15.17 24.05 19.33
N ARG A 512 -13.90 24.43 19.55
CA ARG A 512 -13.06 25.09 18.53
C ARG A 512 -12.78 24.17 17.34
N MET A 513 -12.46 22.89 17.58
CA MET A 513 -12.20 21.91 16.51
C MET A 513 -13.37 21.81 15.52
N ARG A 514 -14.61 21.80 16.02
CA ARG A 514 -15.82 21.66 15.19
C ARG A 514 -16.13 22.89 14.33
N GLN A 515 -15.68 24.06 14.74
CA GLN A 515 -15.98 25.31 14.04
C GLN A 515 -14.99 25.61 12.91
N ASN A 516 -13.78 25.05 13.00
CA ASN A 516 -12.67 25.42 12.13
C ASN A 516 -12.32 24.30 11.16
N LEU A 517 -13.10 24.18 10.09
CA LEU A 517 -12.66 23.39 8.94
C LEU A 517 -11.72 24.21 8.07
N VAL A 518 -10.65 23.54 7.67
CA VAL A 518 -9.54 24.08 6.90
C VAL A 518 -9.63 23.54 5.48
N PHE A 519 -9.50 24.42 4.49
CA PHE A 519 -9.56 24.05 3.07
C PHE A 519 -8.21 23.57 2.54
N CYS A 520 -8.20 22.50 1.73
CA CYS A 520 -7.04 22.00 1.00
C CYS A 520 -7.12 22.40 -0.48
N SER A 521 -6.17 23.21 -0.97
CA SER A 521 -6.13 23.62 -2.38
C SER A 521 -5.71 22.52 -3.35
N SER A 522 -5.18 21.39 -2.86
CA SER A 522 -4.89 20.22 -3.70
C SER A 522 -6.14 19.38 -3.96
N CYS A 523 -6.84 18.92 -2.92
CA CYS A 523 -7.99 18.01 -3.11
C CYS A 523 -9.37 18.68 -3.08
N GLY A 524 -9.46 19.96 -2.69
CA GLY A 524 -10.72 20.72 -2.65
C GLY A 524 -11.62 20.40 -1.45
N TYR A 525 -11.18 19.51 -0.56
CA TYR A 525 -11.88 19.20 0.68
C TYR A 525 -11.56 20.21 1.77
N GLU A 526 -12.57 20.50 2.57
CA GLU A 526 -12.44 21.08 3.90
C GLU A 526 -12.39 19.95 4.94
N THR A 527 -11.39 19.94 5.81
CA THR A 527 -11.25 18.98 6.93
C THR A 527 -10.82 19.69 8.20
N LEU A 528 -10.87 18.99 9.33
CA LEU A 528 -10.33 19.46 10.60
C LEU A 528 -8.83 19.84 10.48
N GLU A 529 -8.40 20.84 11.24
CA GLU A 529 -7.03 21.39 11.17
C GLU A 529 -5.96 20.37 11.57
N GLU A 530 -6.33 19.40 12.39
CA GLU A 530 -5.50 18.30 12.85
C GLU A 530 -5.03 17.40 11.70
N PHE A 531 -5.70 17.43 10.55
CA PHE A 531 -5.28 16.71 9.34
C PHE A 531 -4.29 17.48 8.46
N TYR A 532 -3.80 18.62 8.95
CA TYR A 532 -2.76 19.44 8.34
C TYR A 532 -1.51 19.44 9.22
N SER A 533 -0.34 19.39 8.59
CA SER A 533 0.93 19.62 9.27
C SER A 533 1.00 21.04 9.82
N ALA A 534 1.85 21.28 10.82
CA ALA A 534 2.01 22.61 11.42
C ALA A 534 2.28 23.69 10.35
N LEU A 535 3.24 23.42 9.45
CA LEU A 535 3.59 24.32 8.34
C LEU A 535 2.40 24.58 7.38
N ALA A 536 1.57 23.57 7.13
CA ALA A 536 0.42 23.73 6.25
C ALA A 536 -0.68 24.59 6.89
N ARG A 537 -0.86 24.54 8.21
CA ARG A 537 -1.85 25.38 8.92
C ARG A 537 -1.56 26.87 8.73
N ASP A 538 -0.28 27.25 8.83
CA ASP A 538 0.17 28.65 8.67
C ASP A 538 0.17 29.12 7.20
N SER A 539 0.04 28.19 6.26
CA SER A 539 0.01 28.52 4.84
C SER A 539 -1.31 29.20 4.45
N ARG A 540 -1.22 30.14 3.49
CA ARG A 540 -2.41 30.80 2.91
C ARG A 540 -3.33 29.76 2.23
N PRO A 541 -4.66 29.96 2.23
CA PRO A 541 -5.62 28.96 1.72
C PRO A 541 -5.32 28.39 0.33
N HIS A 542 -4.85 29.22 -0.61
CA HIS A 542 -4.52 28.78 -1.96
C HIS A 542 -3.24 27.91 -2.07
N ARG A 543 -2.35 27.94 -1.08
CA ARG A 543 -1.14 27.08 -1.01
C ARG A 543 -1.27 25.97 0.03
N ARG A 544 -2.34 25.98 0.81
CA ARG A 544 -2.54 25.08 1.93
C ARG A 544 -2.91 23.68 1.43
N VAL A 545 -2.12 22.68 1.79
CA VAL A 545 -2.33 21.29 1.40
C VAL A 545 -2.43 20.41 2.63
N CYS A 546 -3.43 19.53 2.69
CA CYS A 546 -3.63 18.61 3.81
C CYS A 546 -2.57 17.50 3.81
N ALA A 547 -2.29 16.93 4.98
CA ALA A 547 -1.26 15.90 5.15
C ALA A 547 -1.54 14.66 4.28
N GLY A 548 -2.81 14.31 4.04
CA GLY A 548 -3.18 13.19 3.16
C GLY A 548 -2.70 13.37 1.71
N CYS A 549 -2.79 14.58 1.15
CA CYS A 549 -2.30 14.85 -0.21
C CYS A 549 -0.78 14.90 -0.28
N ILE A 550 -0.12 15.37 0.78
CA ILE A 550 1.36 15.37 0.87
C ILE A 550 1.87 13.93 0.97
N LEU A 551 1.26 13.10 1.84
CA LEU A 551 1.59 11.69 1.97
C LEU A 551 1.39 10.94 0.65
N GLN A 552 0.25 11.15 -0.03
CA GLN A 552 -0.01 10.51 -1.31
C GLN A 552 1.06 10.88 -2.36
N ARG A 553 1.50 12.14 -2.40
CA ARG A 553 2.62 12.56 -3.23
C ARG A 553 3.92 11.83 -2.87
N TRP A 554 4.24 11.68 -1.59
CA TRP A 554 5.45 10.94 -1.18
C TRP A 554 5.40 9.47 -1.60
N LEU A 555 4.25 8.81 -1.47
CA LEU A 555 4.05 7.44 -1.95
C LEU A 555 4.14 7.34 -3.49
N ASP A 556 3.68 8.37 -4.20
CA ASP A 556 3.84 8.46 -5.66
C ASP A 556 5.31 8.60 -6.08
N GLU A 557 6.11 9.35 -5.30
CA GLU A 557 7.53 9.66 -5.52
C GLU A 557 8.51 8.58 -5.02
N GLU A 558 8.03 7.51 -4.38
CA GLU A 558 8.87 6.41 -3.91
C GLU A 558 9.73 5.81 -5.03
N ALA A 559 11.04 5.75 -4.78
CA ALA A 559 12.04 5.34 -5.76
C ALA A 559 12.61 3.93 -5.50
N ASP A 560 12.21 3.30 -4.40
CA ASP A 560 12.68 1.96 -4.05
C ASP A 560 12.32 0.94 -5.12
N HIS A 561 13.13 -0.09 -5.25
CA HIS A 561 12.93 -1.17 -6.22
C HIS A 561 12.68 -0.66 -7.64
N LEU A 562 13.31 0.47 -7.98
CA LEU A 562 13.15 1.18 -9.24
C LEU A 562 11.70 1.57 -9.57
N LYS A 563 10.80 1.66 -8.58
CA LYS A 563 9.37 2.01 -8.75
C LYS A 563 9.19 3.26 -9.60
N GLY A 564 9.93 4.33 -9.31
CA GLY A 564 9.87 5.59 -10.06
C GLY A 564 10.14 5.39 -11.56
N TYR A 565 11.18 4.65 -11.93
CA TYR A 565 11.48 4.38 -13.33
C TYR A 565 10.51 3.37 -13.97
N LYS A 566 9.99 2.39 -13.21
CA LYS A 566 8.93 1.48 -13.68
C LYS A 566 7.65 2.25 -14.02
N LYS A 567 7.25 3.21 -13.19
CA LYS A 567 6.12 4.13 -13.46
C LYS A 567 6.37 4.97 -14.71
N GLN A 568 7.58 5.51 -14.89
CA GLN A 568 7.97 6.25 -16.10
C GLN A 568 7.95 5.38 -17.37
N ALA A 569 8.36 4.11 -17.26
CA ALA A 569 8.24 3.16 -18.37
C ALA A 569 6.77 2.96 -18.74
N LEU A 570 5.88 2.77 -17.77
CA LEU A 570 4.44 2.65 -17.96
C LEU A 570 3.79 3.90 -18.57
N ASN A 571 4.31 5.12 -18.35
CA ASN A 571 3.78 6.34 -18.99
C ASN A 571 3.76 6.22 -20.52
N THR A 572 4.65 5.42 -21.11
CA THR A 572 4.67 5.15 -22.56
C THR A 572 3.37 4.55 -23.07
N LEU A 573 2.68 3.77 -22.24
CA LEU A 573 1.39 3.17 -22.56
C LEU A 573 0.23 4.17 -22.59
N TYR A 574 0.44 5.39 -22.06
CA TYR A 574 -0.60 6.38 -21.82
C TYR A 574 -0.15 7.79 -22.30
N PRO A 575 -0.03 8.02 -23.61
CA PRO A 575 0.56 9.25 -24.15
C PRO A 575 -0.21 10.53 -23.78
N ASP A 576 -1.54 10.47 -23.70
CA ASP A 576 -2.40 11.63 -23.41
C ASP A 576 -2.65 11.84 -21.90
N TRP A 577 -2.08 10.96 -21.06
CA TRP A 577 -2.32 11.00 -19.63
C TRP A 577 -1.55 12.13 -18.94
N ASN A 578 -2.26 12.85 -18.08
CA ASN A 578 -1.66 13.82 -17.16
C ASN A 578 -1.98 13.42 -15.72
N GLY A 579 -0.96 13.12 -14.93
CA GLY A 579 -1.08 12.76 -13.52
C GLY A 579 -1.78 13.82 -12.66
N LEU A 580 -1.75 15.08 -13.09
CA LEU A 580 -2.31 16.21 -12.35
C LEU A 580 -3.80 16.50 -12.63
N ASP A 581 -4.47 15.72 -13.48
CA ASP A 581 -5.91 15.90 -13.68
C ASP A 581 -6.73 15.36 -12.50
N PHE A 582 -7.87 15.97 -12.25
CA PHE A 582 -8.78 15.52 -11.19
C PHE A 582 -9.68 14.35 -11.64
N ASN A 583 -9.84 13.39 -10.73
CA ASN A 583 -10.81 12.31 -10.89
C ASN A 583 -12.24 12.80 -10.61
N ASN A 584 -13.24 11.96 -10.93
CA ASN A 584 -14.62 12.22 -10.52
C ASN A 584 -14.74 11.88 -9.03
N ASP A 585 -14.85 12.88 -8.17
CA ASP A 585 -14.98 12.67 -6.73
C ASP A 585 -16.22 11.83 -6.39
N ALA A 586 -16.00 10.71 -5.71
CA ALA A 586 -17.08 9.98 -5.06
C ALA A 586 -17.75 10.85 -3.98
N PRO A 587 -19.07 10.73 -3.82
CA PRO A 587 -19.85 11.58 -2.92
C PRO A 587 -19.54 11.30 -1.44
N MET A 588 -19.75 12.31 -0.61
CA MET A 588 -19.67 12.21 0.86
C MET A 588 -21.06 12.13 1.50
N PRO A 589 -21.22 11.45 2.65
CA PRO A 589 -22.49 11.41 3.36
C PRO A 589 -22.75 12.72 4.10
N GLN A 590 -24.03 13.11 4.24
CA GLN A 590 -24.40 14.38 4.89
C GLN A 590 -23.90 14.47 6.34
N VAL A 591 -23.87 13.34 7.04
CA VAL A 591 -23.38 13.24 8.42
C VAL A 591 -21.91 13.67 8.55
N ALA A 592 -21.12 13.57 7.49
CA ALA A 592 -19.70 13.92 7.50
C ALA A 592 -19.44 15.43 7.48
N LYS A 593 -20.43 16.28 7.17
CA LYS A 593 -20.25 17.73 6.96
C LYS A 593 -19.55 18.47 8.10
N GLY A 594 -19.68 18.00 9.34
CA GLY A 594 -19.01 18.58 10.52
C GLY A 594 -17.53 18.19 10.67
N MET A 595 -17.02 17.35 9.79
CA MET A 595 -15.65 16.82 9.83
C MET A 595 -14.93 16.92 8.49
N ILE A 596 -15.64 16.61 7.41
CA ILE A 596 -15.14 16.65 6.04
C ILE A 596 -16.26 16.99 5.06
N ARG A 597 -15.97 17.89 4.13
CA ARG A 597 -16.85 18.16 2.98
C ARG A 597 -16.04 18.59 1.77
N LEU A 598 -16.47 18.15 0.59
CA LEU A 598 -15.93 18.67 -0.67
C LEU A 598 -16.45 20.09 -0.86
N ARG A 599 -15.56 21.08 -0.79
CA ARG A 599 -15.92 22.51 -0.84
C ARG A 599 -15.93 23.04 -2.27
N SER A 600 -14.98 22.61 -3.10
CA SER A 600 -14.83 23.09 -4.47
C SER A 600 -14.25 22.00 -5.38
N THR A 601 -14.83 21.89 -6.57
CA THR A 601 -14.28 21.12 -7.70
C THR A 601 -13.67 22.02 -8.77
N VAL A 602 -13.79 23.34 -8.61
CA VAL A 602 -13.29 24.35 -9.56
C VAL A 602 -11.78 24.40 -9.48
N SER A 603 -11.11 24.12 -10.60
CA SER A 603 -9.65 24.00 -10.68
C SER A 603 -8.97 25.06 -11.55
N VAL A 604 -9.75 25.94 -12.19
CA VAL A 604 -9.23 27.02 -13.03
C VAL A 604 -9.52 28.34 -12.34
N ARG A 605 -8.49 29.17 -12.15
CA ARG A 605 -8.67 30.54 -11.65
C ARG A 605 -9.31 31.40 -12.75
N PRO A 606 -10.39 32.13 -12.47
CA PRO A 606 -10.94 33.06 -13.44
C PRO A 606 -9.89 34.13 -13.80
N ASN A 607 -9.73 34.40 -15.10
CA ASN A 607 -8.74 35.36 -15.62
C ASN A 607 -9.06 36.83 -15.29
N ILE A 608 -10.23 37.12 -14.74
CA ILE A 608 -10.70 38.47 -14.49
C ILE A 608 -10.72 38.68 -12.98
N ASN A 609 -9.86 39.58 -12.50
CA ASN A 609 -10.07 40.25 -11.22
C ASN A 609 -11.37 41.05 -11.35
N CYS A 610 -12.53 40.43 -11.12
CA CYS A 610 -13.79 41.15 -11.18
C CYS A 610 -13.80 42.22 -10.09
N THR A 611 -13.75 43.47 -10.50
CA THR A 611 -14.15 44.60 -9.67
C THR A 611 -15.65 44.44 -9.42
N THR A 612 -16.00 44.07 -8.20
CA THR A 612 -17.40 43.94 -7.77
C THR A 612 -17.77 45.22 -7.06
N VAL A 613 -19.02 45.64 -7.23
CA VAL A 613 -19.59 46.78 -6.51
C VAL A 613 -20.47 46.20 -5.41
N ASP A 614 -20.23 46.57 -4.16
CA ASP A 614 -21.10 46.14 -3.06
C ASP A 614 -22.44 46.93 -3.05
N HIS A 615 -23.29 46.61 -2.08
CA HIS A 615 -24.61 47.24 -1.92
C HIS A 615 -24.52 48.75 -1.61
N GLU A 616 -23.34 49.26 -1.27
CA GLU A 616 -23.05 50.65 -0.92
C GLU A 616 -22.38 51.41 -2.09
N GLY A 617 -22.17 50.75 -3.23
CA GLY A 617 -21.54 51.37 -4.40
C GLY A 617 -20.02 51.34 -4.38
N VAL A 618 -19.39 50.67 -3.41
CA VAL A 618 -17.93 50.60 -3.28
C VAL A 618 -17.38 49.54 -4.22
N MET A 619 -16.50 49.98 -5.12
CA MET A 619 -15.76 49.09 -6.00
C MET A 619 -14.64 48.40 -5.23
N TYR A 620 -14.69 47.08 -5.13
CA TYR A 620 -13.60 46.28 -4.58
C TYR A 620 -13.20 45.16 -5.54
N THR A 621 -11.90 44.94 -5.64
CA THR A 621 -11.34 43.81 -6.38
C THR A 621 -11.48 42.57 -5.50
N ARG A 622 -12.29 41.58 -5.91
CA ARG A 622 -12.34 40.29 -5.24
C ARG A 622 -10.94 39.67 -5.29
N GLN A 623 -10.22 39.64 -4.17
CA GLN A 623 -8.89 39.03 -4.14
C GLN A 623 -9.04 37.55 -4.48
N VAL A 624 -8.60 37.15 -5.67
CA VAL A 624 -8.55 35.78 -6.20
C VAL A 624 -7.83 34.78 -5.24
N MET A 625 -7.13 35.27 -4.21
CA MET A 625 -6.62 34.46 -3.08
C MET A 625 -7.72 33.84 -2.17
N LEU A 626 -8.96 34.34 -2.20
CA LEU A 626 -10.04 33.98 -1.26
C LEU A 626 -11.00 32.88 -1.74
N ASP A 627 -10.98 32.50 -3.02
CA ASP A 627 -12.08 31.72 -3.61
C ASP A 627 -12.08 30.19 -3.33
N LEU A 628 -11.28 29.70 -2.37
CA LEU A 628 -11.20 28.28 -1.99
C LEU A 628 -11.25 27.33 -3.22
N LEU A 629 -10.30 27.52 -4.13
CA LEU A 629 -10.21 26.77 -5.40
C LEU A 629 -9.31 25.54 -5.29
N ARG A 630 -9.62 24.52 -6.08
CA ARG A 630 -8.88 23.26 -6.15
C ARG A 630 -7.91 23.26 -7.34
N ASP A 631 -6.90 24.11 -7.29
CA ASP A 631 -5.99 24.39 -8.42
C ASP A 631 -4.53 24.05 -8.13
N ASN A 632 -4.21 23.57 -6.92
CA ASN A 632 -2.85 23.24 -6.49
C ASN A 632 -2.68 21.72 -6.28
N LYS A 633 -3.02 20.92 -7.29
CA LYS A 633 -2.89 19.46 -7.21
C LYS A 633 -1.41 19.07 -7.15
N ILE A 634 -1.04 18.23 -6.18
CA ILE A 634 0.37 17.83 -5.99
C ILE A 634 0.68 16.35 -6.19
N HIS A 635 -0.32 15.48 -6.23
CA HIS A 635 -0.17 14.02 -6.37
C HIS A 635 -0.60 13.54 -7.77
N TRP A 636 -0.02 12.43 -8.23
CA TRP A 636 -0.13 11.94 -9.61
C TRP A 636 -1.09 10.76 -9.76
N ASP A 637 -2.28 10.89 -9.18
CA ASP A 637 -3.30 9.84 -9.11
C ASP A 637 -4.43 9.97 -10.14
N SER A 638 -4.24 10.77 -11.19
CA SER A 638 -5.22 10.88 -12.26
C SER A 638 -5.49 9.53 -12.94
N LEU A 639 -6.77 9.26 -13.18
CA LEU A 639 -7.27 8.15 -13.98
C LEU A 639 -7.98 8.67 -15.24
N LYS A 640 -7.83 9.96 -15.56
CA LYS A 640 -8.42 10.60 -16.74
C LYS A 640 -7.53 10.42 -17.96
N ARG A 641 -8.12 10.55 -19.16
CA ARG A 641 -7.41 10.50 -20.45
C ARG A 641 -6.59 9.22 -20.65
N LEU A 642 -7.15 8.09 -20.21
CA LEU A 642 -6.57 6.76 -20.46
C LEU A 642 -7.20 6.14 -21.71
N PRO A 643 -6.44 5.41 -22.53
CA PRO A 643 -6.96 4.71 -23.71
C PRO A 643 -7.90 3.57 -23.31
N LYS A 644 -8.72 3.11 -24.25
CA LYS A 644 -9.49 1.86 -24.04
C LYS A 644 -8.55 0.65 -24.05
N LEU A 645 -8.98 -0.46 -23.43
CA LEU A 645 -8.15 -1.65 -23.34
C LEU A 645 -7.80 -2.22 -24.72
N VAL A 646 -8.78 -2.26 -25.63
CA VAL A 646 -8.58 -2.75 -27.00
C VAL A 646 -7.58 -1.88 -27.78
N GLU A 647 -7.70 -0.55 -27.67
CA GLU A 647 -6.79 0.42 -28.30
C GLU A 647 -5.37 0.22 -27.79
N LEU A 648 -5.20 0.13 -26.46
CA LEU A 648 -3.93 -0.12 -25.81
C LEU A 648 -3.26 -1.40 -26.31
N LEU A 649 -4.02 -2.49 -26.47
CA LEU A 649 -3.48 -3.80 -26.88
C LEU A 649 -3.11 -3.87 -28.37
N SER A 650 -3.85 -3.14 -29.21
CA SER A 650 -3.65 -3.08 -30.66
C SER A 650 -2.37 -2.32 -31.06
N ASN A 651 -1.89 -1.39 -30.23
CA ASN A 651 -0.76 -0.54 -30.55
C ASN A 651 0.59 -1.23 -30.33
N GLY A 652 1.06 -1.98 -31.33
CA GLY A 652 2.31 -2.73 -31.26
C GLY A 652 3.56 -1.87 -31.04
N THR A 653 3.59 -0.63 -31.55
CA THR A 653 4.75 0.27 -31.43
C THR A 653 4.89 0.80 -30.00
N ILE A 654 3.79 1.22 -29.36
CA ILE A 654 3.79 1.66 -27.96
C ILE A 654 4.31 0.55 -27.02
N TRP A 655 3.86 -0.69 -27.24
CA TRP A 655 4.36 -1.83 -26.48
C TRP A 655 5.84 -2.12 -26.75
N GLY A 656 6.30 -1.96 -28.00
CA GLY A 656 7.72 -2.07 -28.35
C GLY A 656 8.59 -1.06 -27.58
N ASP A 657 8.15 0.19 -27.49
CA ASP A 657 8.86 1.24 -26.74
C ASP A 657 8.86 0.96 -25.23
N PHE A 658 7.73 0.49 -24.69
CA PHE A 658 7.66 0.05 -23.29
C PHE A 658 8.63 -1.11 -23.01
N TYR A 659 8.69 -2.12 -23.89
CA TYR A 659 9.64 -3.22 -23.78
C TYR A 659 11.10 -2.76 -23.81
N ASN A 660 11.44 -1.80 -24.68
CA ASN A 660 12.79 -1.22 -24.72
C ASN A 660 13.15 -0.55 -23.39
N LYS A 661 12.23 0.21 -22.78
CA LYS A 661 12.45 0.82 -21.45
C LYS A 661 12.62 -0.23 -20.35
N CYS A 662 11.84 -1.31 -20.38
CA CYS A 662 11.98 -2.44 -19.46
C CYS A 662 13.35 -3.13 -19.59
N ASN A 663 13.82 -3.37 -20.82
CA ASN A 663 15.17 -3.90 -21.05
C ASN A 663 16.25 -2.99 -20.46
N ASN A 664 16.13 -1.68 -20.63
CA ASN A 664 17.08 -0.71 -20.08
C ASN A 664 17.10 -0.72 -18.53
N LEU A 665 15.93 -0.88 -17.90
CA LEU A 665 15.82 -1.06 -16.45
C LEU A 665 16.57 -2.29 -15.95
N ASP A 666 16.37 -3.43 -16.64
CA ASP A 666 17.05 -4.67 -16.29
C ASP A 666 18.56 -4.57 -16.48
N VAL A 667 19.02 -4.00 -17.60
CA VAL A 667 20.44 -3.75 -17.87
C VAL A 667 21.04 -2.88 -16.77
N TYR A 668 20.37 -1.79 -16.37
CA TYR A 668 20.83 -0.94 -15.27
C TYR A 668 20.92 -1.70 -13.96
N GLY A 669 19.84 -2.37 -13.53
CA GLY A 669 19.80 -3.10 -12.26
C GLY A 669 20.88 -4.17 -12.17
N ARG A 670 21.08 -4.94 -13.25
CA ARG A 670 22.10 -6.00 -13.32
C ARG A 670 23.51 -5.42 -13.39
N ALA A 671 23.72 -4.30 -14.09
CA ALA A 671 25.02 -3.64 -14.10
C ALA A 671 25.42 -3.13 -12.70
N VAL A 672 24.50 -2.51 -11.96
CA VAL A 672 24.77 -2.05 -10.59
C VAL A 672 25.10 -3.24 -9.67
N ARG A 673 24.32 -4.33 -9.76
CA ARG A 673 24.60 -5.56 -9.03
C ARG A 673 25.99 -6.13 -9.34
N CYS A 674 26.37 -6.21 -10.62
CA CYS A 674 27.71 -6.65 -11.00
C CYS A 674 28.82 -5.82 -10.35
N VAL A 675 28.65 -4.49 -10.31
CA VAL A 675 29.63 -3.59 -9.68
C VAL A 675 29.68 -3.82 -8.18
N ALA A 676 28.52 -3.93 -7.51
CA ALA A 676 28.44 -4.17 -6.07
C ALA A 676 29.15 -5.49 -5.69
N GLU A 677 28.86 -6.56 -6.43
CA GLU A 677 29.46 -7.88 -6.19
C GLU A 677 30.97 -7.93 -6.45
N GLN A 678 31.49 -7.17 -7.42
CA GLN A 678 32.94 -7.07 -7.67
C GLN A 678 33.63 -6.20 -6.61
N ASP A 679 32.92 -5.24 -6.02
CA ASP A 679 33.45 -4.38 -4.95
C ASP A 679 33.44 -5.03 -3.57
N GLU A 680 32.56 -6.01 -3.31
CA GLU A 680 32.57 -6.79 -2.06
C GLU A 680 33.90 -7.50 -1.80
N GLN A 681 34.63 -7.85 -2.87
CA GLN A 681 35.94 -8.50 -2.77
C GLN A 681 37.08 -7.53 -2.39
N ARG A 682 36.77 -6.25 -2.12
CA ARG A 682 37.77 -5.22 -1.79
C ARG A 682 37.71 -4.83 -0.33
N GLU A 683 38.86 -4.48 0.22
CA GLU A 683 38.94 -3.72 1.47
C GLU A 683 38.29 -2.32 1.33
N GLU A 684 38.41 -1.71 0.14
CA GLU A 684 37.86 -0.38 -0.14
C GLU A 684 36.83 -0.37 -1.30
N LYS A 685 35.55 -0.15 -0.95
CA LYS A 685 34.42 -0.02 -1.90
C LYS A 685 34.61 1.16 -2.87
N SER A 686 34.13 1.03 -4.11
CA SER A 686 34.21 2.14 -5.08
C SER A 686 33.38 3.35 -4.65
N SER A 687 33.79 4.54 -5.12
CA SER A 687 33.03 5.77 -4.93
C SER A 687 31.62 5.69 -5.53
N PHE A 688 31.45 4.94 -6.63
CA PHE A 688 30.15 4.68 -7.25
C PHE A 688 29.20 4.01 -6.26
N ILE A 689 29.56 2.87 -5.68
CA ILE A 689 28.71 2.15 -4.72
C ILE A 689 28.51 2.95 -3.43
N ARG A 690 29.57 3.60 -2.91
CA ARG A 690 29.48 4.43 -1.69
C ARG A 690 28.50 5.59 -1.80
N SER A 691 28.30 6.12 -3.00
CA SER A 691 27.36 7.23 -3.24
C SER A 691 25.88 6.81 -3.20
N ARG A 692 25.60 5.50 -3.25
CA ARG A 692 24.24 4.97 -3.33
C ARG A 692 23.69 4.63 -1.96
N PHE A 693 22.45 5.03 -1.70
CA PHE A 693 21.76 4.66 -0.47
C PHE A 693 21.23 3.22 -0.49
N ASP A 694 21.00 2.64 -1.67
CA ASP A 694 20.39 1.32 -1.86
C ASP A 694 21.36 0.14 -1.64
N GLY A 695 22.58 0.43 -1.15
CA GLY A 695 23.60 -0.58 -0.92
C GLY A 695 24.18 -1.21 -2.19
N GLY A 696 23.89 -0.66 -3.38
CA GLY A 696 24.32 -1.25 -4.65
C GLY A 696 23.43 -2.39 -5.13
N MET A 697 22.21 -2.52 -4.58
CA MET A 697 21.30 -3.62 -4.88
C MET A 697 19.90 -3.15 -5.29
N PRO A 698 19.77 -2.31 -6.34
CA PRO A 698 18.46 -1.80 -6.78
C PRO A 698 17.55 -2.94 -7.27
N ASP A 699 16.26 -2.86 -6.94
CA ASP A 699 15.25 -3.86 -7.35
C ASP A 699 15.49 -5.27 -6.80
N THR A 700 16.08 -5.35 -5.61
CA THR A 700 16.35 -6.61 -4.88
C THR A 700 15.77 -6.57 -3.46
N ASP A 701 15.70 -7.71 -2.75
CA ASP A 701 15.29 -7.72 -1.33
C ASP A 701 16.33 -7.10 -0.43
N GLU A 702 17.57 -7.10 -0.90
CA GLU A 702 18.75 -6.61 -0.21
C GLU A 702 18.92 -5.09 -0.36
N GLU A 703 18.03 -4.44 -1.13
CA GLU A 703 17.99 -2.99 -1.27
C GLU A 703 17.89 -2.29 0.08
N LEU A 704 18.89 -1.50 0.43
CA LEU A 704 18.91 -0.79 1.70
C LEU A 704 17.98 0.43 1.68
N GLN A 705 17.35 0.72 2.81
CA GLN A 705 16.58 1.95 2.99
C GLN A 705 17.51 3.14 3.27
N ARG A 706 16.97 4.36 3.14
CA ARG A 706 17.66 5.55 3.61
C ARG A 706 17.73 5.57 5.14
N PRO A 707 18.83 6.08 5.74
CA PRO A 707 18.94 6.17 7.19
C PRO A 707 17.97 7.21 7.77
N ALA A 708 17.34 6.88 8.90
CA ALA A 708 16.38 7.75 9.59
C ALA A 708 16.99 9.09 10.05
N ARG A 709 18.28 9.09 10.42
CA ARG A 709 19.02 10.31 10.82
C ARG A 709 19.08 11.38 9.73
N GLY A 710 18.85 11.01 8.47
CA GLY A 710 18.80 11.95 7.34
C GLY A 710 17.47 12.71 7.21
N VAL A 711 16.45 12.39 8.01
CA VAL A 711 15.14 13.04 7.94
C VAL A 711 15.12 14.31 8.79
N VAL A 712 14.72 15.44 8.20
CA VAL A 712 14.55 16.71 8.92
C VAL A 712 13.26 16.67 9.75
N GLY A 713 13.40 16.51 11.08
CA GLY A 713 12.31 16.42 12.05
C GLY A 713 12.17 15.01 12.62
N ILE A 714 11.07 14.75 13.33
CA ILE A 714 10.80 13.43 13.92
C ILE A 714 10.47 12.44 12.80
N PRO A 715 11.21 11.31 12.66
CA PRO A 715 10.91 10.28 11.67
C PRO A 715 9.62 9.56 12.04
N CYS A 716 8.87 9.10 11.03
CA CYS A 716 7.68 8.28 11.23
C CYS A 716 8.02 6.97 11.93
N HIS A 717 7.04 6.40 12.63
CA HIS A 717 7.22 5.16 13.35
C HIS A 717 7.57 4.00 12.39
N ASP A 718 8.63 3.30 12.73
CA ASP A 718 8.82 1.88 12.41
C ASP A 718 8.26 1.01 13.55
N LEU A 719 8.34 -0.32 13.42
CA LEU A 719 7.84 -1.23 14.45
C LEU A 719 8.51 -1.00 15.82
N ASP A 720 9.83 -0.84 15.87
CA ASP A 720 10.57 -0.67 17.13
C ASP A 720 10.17 0.62 17.84
N SER A 721 10.14 1.73 17.11
CA SER A 721 9.72 3.03 17.66
C SER A 721 8.24 3.07 18.00
N ALA A 722 7.38 2.32 17.29
CA ALA A 722 5.97 2.17 17.67
C ALA A 722 5.80 1.43 19.01
N VAL A 723 6.60 0.38 19.26
CA VAL A 723 6.64 -0.34 20.55
C VAL A 723 7.10 0.60 21.67
N MET A 724 8.19 1.34 21.45
CA MET A 724 8.70 2.29 22.43
C MET A 724 7.68 3.39 22.74
N PHE A 725 7.03 3.94 21.70
CA PHE A 725 5.98 4.94 21.86
C PHE A 725 4.80 4.38 22.67
N TYR A 726 4.35 3.16 22.36
CA TYR A 726 3.25 2.53 23.07
C TYR A 726 3.57 2.19 24.53
N ALA A 727 4.81 1.80 24.83
CA ALA A 727 5.26 1.63 26.21
C ALA A 727 5.12 2.94 27.01
N GLY A 728 5.49 4.08 26.42
CA GLY A 728 5.29 5.40 27.00
C GLY A 728 3.82 5.80 27.18
N LEU A 729 2.93 5.38 26.28
CA LEU A 729 1.48 5.58 26.47
C LEU A 729 0.93 4.74 27.63
N THR A 730 1.45 3.52 27.77
CA THR A 730 1.03 2.60 28.83
C THR A 730 1.45 3.09 30.21
N THR A 731 2.65 3.66 30.35
CA THR A 731 3.08 4.27 31.63
C THR A 731 2.21 5.48 32.02
N LYS A 732 1.67 6.21 31.05
CA LYS A 732 0.71 7.30 31.26
C LYS A 732 -0.72 6.82 31.55
N GLY A 733 -1.00 5.51 31.52
CA GLY A 733 -2.34 4.96 31.71
C GLY A 733 -3.25 5.07 30.48
N TRP A 734 -2.69 5.32 29.29
CA TRP A 734 -3.42 5.40 28.02
C TRP A 734 -3.22 4.17 27.12
N GLY A 735 -2.56 3.14 27.64
CA GLY A 735 -2.41 1.83 27.00
C GLY A 735 -3.63 0.93 27.21
N ALA A 736 -3.56 -0.29 26.69
CA ALA A 736 -4.64 -1.28 26.81
C ALA A 736 -4.82 -1.85 28.24
N ARG A 737 -3.87 -1.57 29.15
CA ARG A 737 -3.86 -2.07 30.53
C ARG A 737 -4.13 -0.94 31.52
N GLU A 738 -4.74 -1.27 32.65
CA GLU A 738 -4.87 -0.34 33.77
C GLU A 738 -3.51 0.10 34.30
N GLN A 739 -3.46 1.33 34.81
CA GLN A 739 -2.25 1.95 35.34
C GLN A 739 -1.69 1.07 36.48
N PRO A 740 -0.44 0.57 36.40
CA PRO A 740 0.13 -0.17 37.51
C PRO A 740 0.19 0.74 38.74
N ALA A 741 -0.40 0.29 39.85
CA ALA A 741 -0.40 1.01 41.10
C ALA A 741 1.04 1.36 41.52
N GLU A 742 1.34 2.67 41.56
CA GLU A 742 2.51 3.31 42.16
C GLU A 742 3.86 2.58 42.04
N LYS A 743 4.58 2.84 40.95
CA LYS A 743 6.05 3.03 41.01
C LYS A 743 6.45 4.18 40.09
N HIS A 744 6.70 5.36 40.68
CA HIS A 744 7.43 6.43 40.00
C HIS A 744 8.78 5.89 39.53
N CYS A 745 8.93 5.66 38.22
CA CYS A 745 10.18 5.23 37.62
C CYS A 745 10.91 6.46 37.08
N TYR A 746 12.02 6.82 37.74
CA TYR A 746 12.92 7.93 37.38
C TYR A 746 13.56 7.82 35.96
N LEU A 747 13.23 6.79 35.18
CA LEU A 747 13.64 6.66 33.78
C LEU A 747 12.76 7.47 32.81
N ALA A 748 11.56 7.91 33.22
CA ALA A 748 10.67 8.72 32.38
C ALA A 748 11.24 10.11 32.07
N GLU A 749 11.89 10.76 33.05
CA GLU A 749 12.47 12.10 32.88
C GLU A 749 13.70 12.11 31.94
N LYS A 750 14.41 10.98 31.80
CA LYS A 750 15.53 10.87 30.83
C LYS A 750 15.09 10.57 29.39
N LEU A 751 13.87 10.07 29.19
CA LEU A 751 13.32 9.75 27.87
C LEU A 751 12.48 10.90 27.29
N GLU A 752 11.97 11.81 28.13
CA GLU A 752 11.35 13.06 27.68
C GLU A 752 12.34 13.91 26.85
N ASP A 753 13.58 14.09 27.32
CA ASP A 753 14.59 14.88 26.58
C ASP A 753 15.09 14.21 25.29
N ALA A 754 14.81 12.92 25.07
CA ALA A 754 15.21 12.19 23.87
C ALA A 754 14.12 12.11 22.79
N PHE A 755 12.86 12.40 23.15
CA PHE A 755 11.70 12.34 22.25
C PHE A 755 11.04 13.72 21.98
N TRP A 756 11.33 14.75 22.79
CA TRP A 756 10.89 16.14 22.56
C TRP A 756 11.88 16.95 21.71
#